data_AF-A0A382BND4-F1
#
_entry.id   AF-A0A382BND4-F1
#
_cell.length_a   1.000
_cell.length_b   1.000
_cell.length_c   1.000
_cell.angle_alpha   90.00
_cell.angle_beta   90.00
_cell.angle_gamma   90.00
#
_symmetry.space_group_name_H-M   'P 1'
#
loop_
_entity.id
_entity.type
_entity.pdbx_description
1 polymer ?
#
loop_
_entity_poly.entity_id
_entity_poly.type
_entity_poly.pdbx_seq_one_letter_code
_entity_poly.pdbx_strand_id
1 'polypeptide(L)'
;VPDSFHPHTLQVLEYSIIREMLAQRATSVPGQEAALALTPSTDATIINERLDTVSEICNLMSSNHSIPLRGIKDIREALDRVRIGGSAIDPETLLDVASTLQTSRLLHNFSKHLHREFPSPRIEALTDNMGIFQAIETEINRAIHVGGTVKDQASSVLTKVRREQHVIRDRTRDHLHRLIQSHSSQKALQDQVVTMRDGRYVVPVRADHRNQIKGVVHDHSASGATIFIEPMAVVDMNNELRELEAQELREVDRILSAITSMIRDEIEEIAFSFDLLGQLDFYYAAGLFASDLRASRPRMNETGRIELRNARHPLLVLRQDPESAPKDVVPLTFEIGGDKITMLITGPNMGGKTVAIKTVGLLTLMAQSGLHIPADDPSDLSIFAEVFADIGDEQSIQANLSTFSSHLRHVVTILEEADNRTLVLLDELGSGTDPTVGAALGMAALESLTERGSVTIATTHYGSLKKFAIRTDRVENGSMAFDVNTLGPTYRFRQGIPGGSYAVEIGQRLGVPEIILDRTVEIIGQDERKSDDLIAALDRERQAYEETRREMETRRTELDRLTIEYREKVESYRKKEKDLHSQTCKDAEELINNANATIERTVADLRAEQASRASIKRAKEKVASQRAELRKLIGEGPKEERPGPVASV
;
A
#
# COMPACT_ATOMS: atom_id res chain seq x y z
N VAL A 1 -20.56 -20.15 3.87
CA VAL A 1 -20.71 -19.89 2.41
C VAL A 1 -19.93 -18.61 2.19
N PRO A 2 -19.02 -18.49 1.20
CA PRO A 2 -18.40 -17.19 0.96
C PRO A 2 -19.52 -16.18 0.71
N ASP A 3 -19.48 -15.04 1.39
CA ASP A 3 -20.43 -13.95 1.20
C ASP A 3 -20.30 -13.48 -0.26
N SER A 4 -21.16 -13.99 -1.13
CA SER A 4 -21.06 -13.74 -2.56
C SER A 4 -21.93 -12.54 -2.92
N PHE A 5 -21.36 -11.34 -2.77
CA PHE A 5 -21.97 -10.11 -3.26
C PHE A 5 -22.33 -10.25 -4.74
N HIS A 6 -23.46 -9.64 -5.13
CA HIS A 6 -24.00 -9.79 -6.49
C HIS A 6 -22.94 -9.44 -7.58
N PRO A 7 -22.64 -10.34 -8.54
CA PRO A 7 -21.57 -10.13 -9.53
C PRO A 7 -21.72 -8.86 -10.37
N HIS A 8 -22.97 -8.50 -10.70
CA HIS A 8 -23.29 -7.26 -11.40
C HIS A 8 -22.80 -6.03 -10.62
N THR A 9 -23.02 -5.99 -9.30
CA THR A 9 -22.57 -4.87 -8.45
C THR A 9 -21.06 -4.72 -8.50
N LEU A 10 -20.30 -5.82 -8.35
CA LEU A 10 -18.83 -5.80 -8.38
C LEU A 10 -18.31 -5.31 -9.74
N GLN A 11 -18.98 -5.67 -10.84
CA GLN A 11 -18.65 -5.23 -12.18
C GLN A 11 -18.93 -3.73 -12.37
N VAL A 12 -20.14 -3.28 -12.03
CA VAL A 12 -20.60 -1.90 -12.23
C VAL A 12 -19.81 -0.89 -11.38
N LEU A 13 -19.44 -1.29 -10.15
CA LEU A 13 -18.56 -0.50 -9.28
C LEU A 13 -17.07 -0.64 -9.63
N GLU A 14 -16.73 -1.40 -10.68
CA GLU A 14 -15.35 -1.58 -11.14
C GLU A 14 -14.40 -2.16 -10.07
N TYR A 15 -14.94 -2.99 -9.16
CA TYR A 15 -14.17 -3.57 -8.05
C TYR A 15 -13.05 -4.51 -8.52
N SER A 16 -13.22 -5.16 -9.68
CA SER A 16 -12.14 -5.95 -10.31
C SER A 16 -10.89 -5.12 -10.59
N ILE A 17 -11.04 -3.85 -10.98
CA ILE A 17 -9.92 -2.94 -11.25
C ILE A 17 -9.16 -2.64 -9.96
N ILE A 18 -9.84 -2.50 -8.82
CA ILE A 18 -9.19 -2.34 -7.51
C ILE A 18 -8.33 -3.56 -7.19
N ARG A 19 -8.84 -4.77 -7.41
CA ARG A 19 -8.08 -6.02 -7.18
C ARG A 19 -6.86 -6.12 -8.08
N GLU A 20 -7.00 -5.79 -9.35
CA GLU A 20 -5.88 -5.78 -10.32
C GLU A 20 -4.81 -4.76 -9.93
N MET A 21 -5.22 -3.54 -9.57
CA MET A 21 -4.29 -2.51 -9.11
C MET A 21 -3.59 -2.92 -7.80
N LEU A 22 -4.30 -3.53 -6.85
CA LEU A 22 -3.71 -4.07 -5.64
C LEU A 22 -2.69 -5.18 -5.96
N ALA A 23 -3.04 -6.12 -6.84
CA ALA A 23 -2.17 -7.23 -7.23
C ALA A 23 -0.85 -6.74 -7.85
N GLN A 24 -0.88 -5.67 -8.66
CA GLN A 24 0.35 -5.07 -9.24
C GLN A 24 1.37 -4.61 -8.20
N ARG A 25 0.99 -4.44 -6.94
CA ARG A 25 1.88 -4.03 -5.83
C ARG A 25 2.45 -5.21 -5.04
N ALA A 26 1.90 -6.41 -5.22
CA ALA A 26 2.42 -7.62 -4.59
C ALA A 26 3.70 -8.09 -5.30
N THR A 27 4.69 -8.49 -4.50
CA THR A 27 6.02 -8.87 -5.00
C THR A 27 6.13 -10.33 -5.41
N SER A 28 5.22 -11.16 -4.91
CA SER A 28 5.16 -12.60 -5.12
C SER A 28 3.88 -13.02 -5.85
N VAL A 29 3.95 -14.12 -6.59
CA VAL A 29 2.78 -14.75 -7.24
C VAL A 29 1.66 -15.06 -6.23
N PRO A 30 1.89 -15.72 -5.07
CA PRO A 30 0.82 -15.98 -4.11
C PRO A 30 0.20 -14.69 -3.53
N GLY A 31 0.98 -13.63 -3.32
CA GLY A 31 0.44 -12.33 -2.92
C GLY A 31 -0.45 -11.68 -4.00
N GLN A 32 -0.06 -11.80 -5.27
CA GLN A 32 -0.86 -11.35 -6.41
C GLN A 32 -2.19 -12.11 -6.52
N GLU A 33 -2.14 -13.42 -6.38
CA GLU A 33 -3.33 -14.28 -6.40
C GLU A 33 -4.28 -13.96 -5.24
N ALA A 34 -3.74 -13.74 -4.03
CA ALA A 34 -4.52 -13.32 -2.87
C ALA A 34 -5.23 -11.97 -3.10
N ALA A 35 -4.57 -11.01 -3.76
CA ALA A 35 -5.18 -9.74 -4.13
C ALA A 35 -6.30 -9.89 -5.18
N LEU A 36 -6.10 -10.75 -6.19
CA LEU A 36 -7.09 -11.02 -7.23
C LEU A 36 -8.30 -11.81 -6.71
N ALA A 37 -8.08 -12.68 -5.73
CA ALA A 37 -9.11 -13.47 -5.07
C ALA A 37 -9.86 -12.69 -3.96
N LEU A 38 -9.45 -11.45 -3.67
CA LEU A 38 -10.06 -10.65 -2.61
C LEU A 38 -11.56 -10.46 -2.83
N THR A 39 -12.35 -10.76 -1.80
CA THR A 39 -13.79 -10.51 -1.76
C THR A 39 -14.17 -9.76 -0.49
N PRO A 40 -15.22 -8.92 -0.53
CA PRO A 40 -15.79 -8.33 0.68
C PRO A 40 -16.35 -9.42 1.61
N SER A 41 -16.34 -9.14 2.91
CA SER A 41 -16.83 -10.00 3.98
C SER A 41 -17.98 -9.32 4.71
N THR A 42 -18.89 -10.09 5.30
CA THR A 42 -19.94 -9.60 6.21
C THR A 42 -19.60 -9.83 7.69
N ASP A 43 -18.51 -10.54 7.97
CA ASP A 43 -18.00 -10.79 9.32
C ASP A 43 -17.15 -9.60 9.82
N ALA A 44 -17.67 -8.89 10.81
CA ALA A 44 -17.02 -7.73 11.42
C ALA A 44 -15.65 -8.05 12.04
N THR A 45 -15.45 -9.25 12.59
CA THR A 45 -14.17 -9.67 13.15
C THR A 45 -13.13 -9.82 12.05
N ILE A 46 -13.48 -10.51 10.96
CA ILE A 46 -12.57 -10.68 9.80
C ILE A 46 -12.21 -9.33 9.19
N ILE A 47 -13.20 -8.44 9.01
CA ILE A 47 -12.98 -7.11 8.43
C ILE A 47 -12.01 -6.30 9.30
N ASN A 48 -12.27 -6.20 10.61
CA ASN A 48 -11.43 -5.41 11.50
C ASN A 48 -10.02 -5.99 11.63
N GLU A 49 -9.86 -7.31 11.67
CA GLU A 49 -8.55 -7.96 11.68
C GLU A 49 -7.74 -7.61 10.43
N ARG A 50 -8.37 -7.64 9.24
CA ARG A 50 -7.70 -7.23 7.99
C ARG A 50 -7.34 -5.75 7.99
N LEU A 51 -8.28 -4.87 8.36
CA LEU A 51 -8.05 -3.42 8.43
C LEU A 51 -6.90 -3.06 9.38
N ASP A 52 -6.86 -3.70 10.54
CA ASP A 52 -5.81 -3.48 11.53
C ASP A 52 -4.47 -4.04 11.06
N THR A 53 -4.45 -5.18 10.36
CA THR A 53 -3.23 -5.71 9.75
C THR A 53 -2.66 -4.72 8.71
N VAL A 54 -3.53 -4.15 7.87
CA VAL A 54 -3.11 -3.09 6.92
C VAL A 54 -2.61 -1.86 7.67
N SER A 55 -3.23 -1.47 8.78
CA SER A 55 -2.75 -0.37 9.62
C SER A 55 -1.36 -0.61 10.20
N GLU A 56 -1.05 -1.82 10.67
CA GLU A 56 0.29 -2.18 11.14
C GLU A 56 1.33 -2.02 10.02
N ILE A 57 1.01 -2.44 8.79
CA ILE A 57 1.87 -2.24 7.61
C ILE A 57 2.05 -0.76 7.29
N CYS A 58 0.98 0.04 7.24
CA CYS A 58 1.07 1.48 6.95
C CYS A 58 1.93 2.21 7.98
N ASN A 59 1.83 1.84 9.26
CA ASN A 59 2.66 2.39 10.33
C ASN A 59 4.13 2.02 10.15
N LEU A 60 4.43 0.76 9.81
CA LEU A 60 5.79 0.30 9.50
C LEU A 60 6.42 1.11 8.37
N MET A 61 5.67 1.34 7.29
CA MET A 61 6.14 2.09 6.12
C MET A 61 6.44 3.56 6.46
N SER A 62 5.61 4.17 7.31
CA SER A 62 5.81 5.54 7.80
C SER A 62 7.09 5.70 8.63
N SER A 63 7.53 4.63 9.29
CA SER A 63 8.77 4.56 10.06
C SER A 63 10.01 4.24 9.21
N ASN A 64 9.91 4.27 7.88
CA ASN A 64 11.01 4.05 6.92
C ASN A 64 11.70 2.66 7.06
N HIS A 65 10.97 1.68 7.61
CA HIS A 65 11.40 0.28 7.62
C HIS A 65 10.88 -0.42 6.36
N SER A 66 11.66 -1.35 5.81
CA SER A 66 11.26 -2.15 4.65
C SER A 66 11.21 -3.62 5.01
N ILE A 67 10.11 -4.28 4.64
CA ILE A 67 9.92 -5.71 4.88
C ILE A 67 10.75 -6.49 3.84
N PRO A 68 11.59 -7.46 4.24
CA PRO A 68 12.44 -8.22 3.33
C PRO A 68 11.66 -9.29 2.54
N LEU A 69 10.71 -8.88 1.69
CA LEU A 69 9.88 -9.79 0.87
C LEU A 69 10.58 -10.24 -0.42
N ARG A 70 11.74 -9.65 -0.75
CA ARG A 70 12.52 -10.05 -1.93
C ARG A 70 13.03 -11.48 -1.73
N GLY A 71 12.71 -12.38 -2.66
CA GLY A 71 13.18 -13.78 -2.64
C GLY A 71 12.07 -14.82 -2.62
N ILE A 72 10.80 -14.43 -2.46
CA ILE A 72 9.66 -15.34 -2.56
C ILE A 72 9.50 -15.79 -4.02
N LYS A 73 9.63 -17.10 -4.26
CA LYS A 73 9.43 -17.75 -5.55
C LYS A 73 8.24 -18.69 -5.44
N ASP A 74 7.54 -18.92 -6.56
CA ASP A 74 6.45 -19.89 -6.56
C ASP A 74 7.02 -21.30 -6.54
N ILE A 75 6.89 -21.97 -5.38
CA ILE A 75 7.43 -23.31 -5.14
C ILE A 75 6.35 -24.39 -5.18
N ARG A 76 5.09 -24.06 -5.52
CA ARG A 76 3.97 -25.03 -5.46
C ARG A 76 4.22 -26.25 -6.33
N GLU A 77 4.66 -26.05 -7.58
CA GLU A 77 5.02 -27.17 -8.47
C GLU A 77 6.15 -28.03 -7.90
N ALA A 78 7.12 -27.40 -7.22
CA ALA A 78 8.20 -28.12 -6.56
C ALA A 78 7.67 -28.99 -5.42
N LEU A 79 6.82 -28.43 -4.55
CA LEU A 79 6.21 -29.16 -3.43
C LEU A 79 5.33 -30.31 -3.94
N ASP A 80 4.52 -30.11 -4.98
CA ASP A 80 3.72 -31.17 -5.59
C ASP A 80 4.59 -32.31 -6.15
N ARG A 81 5.73 -31.97 -6.77
CA ARG A 81 6.71 -32.97 -7.20
C ARG A 81 7.30 -33.71 -6.01
N VAL A 82 7.70 -33.03 -4.94
CA VAL A 82 8.24 -33.66 -3.72
C VAL A 82 7.27 -34.67 -3.12
N ARG A 83 5.95 -34.46 -3.23
CA ARG A 83 4.95 -35.44 -2.75
C ARG A 83 5.07 -36.80 -3.44
N ILE A 84 5.53 -36.84 -4.69
CA ILE A 84 5.70 -38.08 -5.45
C ILE A 84 6.91 -38.84 -4.89
N GLY A 85 6.72 -40.09 -4.47
CA GLY A 85 7.79 -40.95 -3.95
C GLY A 85 8.93 -41.14 -4.97
N GLY A 86 10.18 -40.90 -4.55
CA GLY A 86 11.37 -41.15 -5.37
C GLY A 86 11.68 -40.11 -6.44
N SER A 87 11.01 -38.95 -6.44
CA SER A 87 11.38 -37.81 -7.29
C SER A 87 12.58 -37.05 -6.70
N ALA A 88 13.49 -36.58 -7.57
CA ALA A 88 14.48 -35.56 -7.25
C ALA A 88 14.07 -34.22 -7.88
N ILE A 89 14.26 -33.13 -7.14
CA ILE A 89 14.11 -31.77 -7.67
C ILE A 89 15.42 -31.35 -8.35
N ASP A 90 15.31 -30.64 -9.47
CA ASP A 90 16.48 -30.06 -10.14
C ASP A 90 17.13 -28.93 -9.32
N PRO A 91 18.42 -28.64 -9.56
CA PRO A 91 19.15 -27.67 -8.73
C PRO A 91 18.59 -26.24 -8.77
N GLU A 92 18.04 -25.78 -9.90
CA GLU A 92 17.50 -24.42 -10.03
C GLU A 92 16.25 -24.27 -9.17
N THR A 93 15.33 -25.23 -9.25
CA THR A 93 14.13 -25.25 -8.42
C THR A 93 14.46 -25.37 -6.92
N LEU A 94 15.50 -26.13 -6.55
CA LEU A 94 15.98 -26.17 -5.16
C LEU A 94 16.52 -24.81 -4.68
N LEU A 95 17.16 -24.01 -5.54
CA LEU A 95 17.58 -22.65 -5.19
C LEU A 95 16.37 -21.73 -4.96
N ASP A 96 15.31 -21.87 -5.75
CA ASP A 96 14.06 -21.12 -5.55
C ASP A 96 13.38 -21.48 -4.21
N VAL A 97 13.39 -22.77 -3.84
CA VAL A 97 12.99 -23.23 -2.52
C VAL A 97 13.85 -22.59 -1.44
N ALA A 98 15.18 -22.69 -1.52
CA ALA A 98 16.07 -22.10 -0.53
C ALA A 98 15.88 -20.59 -0.37
N SER A 99 15.72 -19.85 -1.48
CA SER A 99 15.44 -18.41 -1.48
C SER A 99 14.15 -18.10 -0.70
N THR A 100 13.09 -18.86 -0.94
CA THR A 100 11.79 -18.67 -0.28
C THR A 100 11.85 -19.00 1.22
N LEU A 101 12.50 -20.10 1.60
CA LEU A 101 12.70 -20.48 3.00
C LEU A 101 13.58 -19.47 3.74
N GLN A 102 14.62 -18.94 3.08
CA GLN A 102 15.45 -17.87 3.61
C GLN A 102 14.63 -16.61 3.88
N THR A 103 13.76 -16.21 2.94
CA THR A 103 12.85 -15.07 3.14
C THR A 103 11.94 -15.27 4.35
N SER A 104 11.35 -16.46 4.53
CA SER A 104 10.58 -16.81 5.75
C SER A 104 11.36 -16.55 7.03
N ARG A 105 12.58 -17.08 7.12
CA ARG A 105 13.45 -16.90 8.30
C ARG A 105 13.85 -15.45 8.52
N LEU A 106 14.12 -14.69 7.46
CA LEU A 106 14.45 -13.26 7.56
C LEU A 106 13.26 -12.46 8.09
N LEU A 107 12.05 -12.76 7.62
CA LEU A 107 10.82 -12.12 8.07
C LEU A 107 10.50 -12.42 9.53
N HIS A 108 10.66 -13.67 9.96
CA HIS A 108 10.51 -14.07 11.35
C HIS A 108 11.43 -13.25 12.28
N ASN A 109 12.72 -13.15 11.93
CA ASN A 109 13.68 -12.36 12.71
C ASN A 109 13.39 -10.86 12.67
N PHE A 110 13.02 -10.34 11.50
CA PHE A 110 12.67 -8.93 11.32
C PHE A 110 11.47 -8.53 12.18
N SER A 111 10.42 -9.34 12.16
CA SER A 111 9.18 -9.12 12.93
C SER A 111 9.45 -9.06 14.44
N LYS A 112 10.28 -9.97 14.98
CA LYS A 112 10.68 -9.94 16.40
C LYS A 112 11.46 -8.68 16.80
N HIS A 113 12.25 -8.12 15.87
CA HIS A 113 12.94 -6.86 16.11
C HIS A 113 11.97 -5.67 16.04
N LEU A 114 11.14 -5.65 15.00
CA LEU A 114 10.13 -4.63 14.76
C LEU A 114 9.17 -4.51 15.96
N HIS A 115 8.64 -5.61 16.48
CA HIS A 115 7.67 -5.59 17.57
C HIS A 115 8.18 -4.87 18.83
N ARG A 116 9.50 -4.90 19.07
CA ARG A 116 10.12 -4.22 20.22
C ARG A 116 10.13 -2.70 20.07
N GLU A 117 10.17 -2.20 18.84
CA GLU A 117 10.15 -0.77 18.54
C GLU A 117 8.72 -0.27 18.27
N PHE A 118 7.91 -1.08 17.59
CA PHE A 118 6.55 -0.79 17.17
C PHE A 118 5.66 -2.03 17.39
N PRO A 119 4.75 -2.02 18.37
CA PRO A 119 3.83 -3.12 18.61
C PRO A 119 3.03 -3.46 17.35
N SER A 120 3.28 -4.65 16.80
CA SER A 120 2.69 -5.16 15.55
C SER A 120 2.24 -6.61 15.75
N PRO A 121 1.22 -6.84 16.60
CA PRO A 121 0.82 -8.18 17.01
C PRO A 121 0.30 -9.04 15.86
N ARG A 122 -0.30 -8.47 14.81
CA ARG A 122 -0.84 -9.24 13.68
C ARG A 122 0.25 -9.68 12.73
N ILE A 123 1.19 -8.78 12.44
CA ILE A 123 2.39 -9.15 11.69
C ILE A 123 3.19 -10.20 12.47
N GLU A 124 3.36 -10.01 13.78
CA GLU A 124 4.03 -10.99 14.64
C GLU A 124 3.33 -12.35 14.60
N ALA A 125 2.01 -12.40 14.79
CA ALA A 125 1.23 -13.62 14.73
C ALA A 125 1.36 -14.35 13.37
N LEU A 126 1.36 -13.62 12.25
CA LEU A 126 1.60 -14.22 10.93
C LEU A 126 3.01 -14.82 10.85
N THR A 127 4.02 -14.10 11.30
CA THR A 127 5.43 -14.54 11.19
C THR A 127 5.84 -15.60 12.21
N ASP A 128 5.18 -15.66 13.37
CA ASP A 128 5.46 -16.65 14.42
C ASP A 128 4.97 -18.05 14.04
N ASN A 129 3.94 -18.11 13.19
CA ASN A 129 3.42 -19.35 12.64
C ASN A 129 4.22 -19.84 11.40
N MET A 130 5.19 -19.05 10.91
CA MET A 130 6.09 -19.49 9.84
C MET A 130 7.20 -20.40 10.40
N GLY A 131 7.46 -21.50 9.70
CA GLY A 131 8.55 -22.42 10.04
C GLY A 131 9.94 -21.87 9.69
N ILE A 132 10.95 -22.34 10.43
CA ILE A 132 12.37 -21.98 10.23
C ILE A 132 13.13 -23.21 9.73
N PHE A 133 13.49 -23.19 8.45
CA PHE A 133 14.02 -24.34 7.73
C PHE A 133 15.52 -24.22 7.42
N GLN A 134 16.29 -23.72 8.40
CA GLN A 134 17.69 -23.35 8.20
C GLN A 134 18.59 -24.53 7.79
N ALA A 135 18.27 -25.75 8.23
CA ALA A 135 19.00 -26.96 7.86
C ALA A 135 18.90 -27.23 6.34
N ILE A 136 17.69 -27.11 5.78
CA ILE A 136 17.41 -27.27 4.35
C ILE A 136 18.11 -26.16 3.55
N GLU A 137 17.96 -24.89 3.97
CA GLU A 137 18.64 -23.75 3.33
C GLU A 137 20.16 -23.95 3.28
N THR A 138 20.74 -24.37 4.40
CA THR A 138 22.20 -24.56 4.52
C THR A 138 22.66 -25.69 3.62
N GLU A 139 21.92 -26.80 3.57
CA GLU A 139 22.30 -27.95 2.75
C GLU A 139 22.20 -27.65 1.25
N ILE A 140 21.14 -26.96 0.80
CA ILE A 140 21.00 -26.49 -0.59
C ILE A 140 22.16 -25.57 -0.96
N ASN A 141 22.43 -24.54 -0.14
CA ASN A 141 23.51 -23.60 -0.39
C ASN A 141 24.91 -24.22 -0.30
N ARG A 142 25.07 -25.29 0.48
CA ARG A 142 26.32 -26.08 0.53
C ARG A 142 26.49 -26.90 -0.75
N ALA A 143 25.43 -27.52 -1.26
CA ALA A 143 25.49 -28.45 -2.37
C ALA A 143 25.39 -27.80 -3.75
N ILE A 144 24.78 -26.63 -3.91
CA ILE A 144 24.44 -26.05 -5.23
C ILE A 144 25.05 -24.65 -5.39
N HIS A 145 25.67 -24.38 -6.53
CA HIS A 145 26.13 -23.05 -6.94
C HIS A 145 24.95 -22.18 -7.36
N VAL A 146 25.08 -20.85 -7.21
CA VAL A 146 24.05 -19.87 -7.63
C VAL A 146 23.64 -20.04 -9.11
N GLY A 147 24.51 -20.58 -9.96
CA GLY A 147 24.21 -20.87 -11.37
C GLY A 147 23.54 -22.22 -11.66
N GLY A 148 22.95 -22.89 -10.65
CA GLY A 148 22.19 -24.13 -10.86
C GLY A 148 23.03 -25.41 -11.05
N THR A 149 24.31 -25.40 -10.67
CA THR A 149 25.19 -26.58 -10.77
C THR A 149 25.57 -27.12 -9.41
N VAL A 150 25.61 -28.45 -9.25
CA VAL A 150 26.04 -29.09 -8.00
C VAL A 150 27.54 -28.87 -7.80
N LYS A 151 27.95 -28.40 -6.62
CA LYS A 151 29.34 -28.13 -6.25
C LYS A 151 30.13 -29.42 -6.11
N ASP A 152 31.42 -29.39 -6.45
CA ASP A 152 32.32 -30.54 -6.25
C ASP A 152 32.32 -31.02 -4.80
N GLN A 153 32.27 -30.05 -3.87
CA GLN A 153 32.32 -30.24 -2.41
C GLN A 153 30.98 -30.69 -1.81
N ALA A 154 29.94 -30.86 -2.62
CA ALA A 154 28.64 -31.35 -2.14
C ALA A 154 28.78 -32.73 -1.48
N SER A 155 29.67 -33.59 -1.98
CA SER A 155 30.09 -34.82 -1.31
C SER A 155 31.56 -35.16 -1.57
N SER A 156 32.15 -35.93 -0.66
CA SER A 156 33.52 -36.43 -0.82
C SER A 156 33.66 -37.38 -2.02
N VAL A 157 32.60 -38.13 -2.33
CA VAL A 157 32.54 -39.02 -3.50
C VAL A 157 32.54 -38.21 -4.78
N LEU A 158 31.72 -37.16 -4.89
CA LEU A 158 31.64 -36.31 -6.07
C LEU A 158 32.97 -35.58 -6.32
N THR A 159 33.58 -35.05 -5.26
CA THR A 159 34.91 -34.43 -5.33
C THR A 159 35.94 -35.42 -5.90
N LYS A 160 35.93 -36.68 -5.43
CA LYS A 160 36.86 -37.71 -5.89
C LYS A 160 36.61 -38.06 -7.37
N VAL A 161 35.36 -38.32 -7.75
CA VAL A 161 34.98 -38.69 -9.13
C VAL A 161 35.37 -37.58 -10.11
N ARG A 162 35.03 -36.31 -9.83
CA ARG A 162 35.38 -35.19 -10.70
C ARG A 162 36.88 -34.98 -10.83
N ARG A 163 37.64 -35.20 -9.75
CA ARG A 163 39.11 -35.16 -9.79
C ARG A 163 39.68 -36.28 -10.68
N GLU A 164 39.16 -37.50 -10.55
CA GLU A 164 39.57 -38.64 -11.37
C GLU A 164 39.24 -38.41 -12.86
N GLN A 165 38.04 -37.89 -13.15
CA GLN A 165 37.66 -37.49 -14.51
C GLN A 165 38.64 -36.45 -15.09
N HIS A 166 38.99 -35.41 -14.31
CA HIS A 166 39.96 -34.42 -14.75
C HIS A 166 41.32 -35.04 -15.09
N VAL A 167 41.84 -35.91 -14.21
CA VAL A 167 43.13 -36.58 -14.41
C VAL A 167 43.10 -37.46 -15.67
N ILE A 168 42.05 -38.24 -15.88
CA ILE A 168 41.92 -39.12 -17.05
C ILE A 168 41.73 -38.32 -18.33
N ARG A 169 40.93 -37.24 -18.27
CA ARG A 169 40.70 -36.32 -19.40
C ARG A 169 42.01 -35.69 -19.86
N ASP A 170 42.83 -35.21 -18.94
CA ASP A 170 44.13 -34.61 -19.26
C ASP A 170 45.11 -35.65 -19.81
N ARG A 171 45.20 -36.84 -19.19
CA ARG A 171 46.02 -37.96 -19.71
C ARG A 171 45.61 -38.40 -21.11
N THR A 172 44.30 -38.48 -21.37
CA THR A 172 43.74 -38.85 -22.67
C THR A 172 44.11 -37.82 -23.73
N ARG A 173 43.92 -36.53 -23.42
CA ARG A 173 44.32 -35.43 -24.31
C ARG A 173 45.82 -35.44 -24.57
N ASP A 174 46.66 -35.62 -23.56
CA ASP A 174 48.12 -35.67 -23.72
C ASP A 174 48.58 -36.85 -24.59
N HIS A 175 47.92 -38.01 -24.46
CA HIS A 175 48.17 -39.15 -25.35
C HIS A 175 47.76 -38.88 -26.79
N LEU A 176 46.58 -38.29 -26.99
CA LEU A 176 46.09 -37.95 -28.33
C LEU A 176 46.91 -36.84 -28.98
N HIS A 177 47.36 -35.83 -28.23
CA HIS A 177 48.25 -34.78 -28.74
C HIS A 177 49.60 -35.36 -29.18
N ARG A 178 50.21 -36.24 -28.39
CA ARG A 178 51.44 -36.95 -28.78
C ARG A 178 51.23 -37.81 -30.04
N LEU A 179 50.06 -38.46 -30.16
CA LEU A 179 49.72 -39.26 -31.33
C LEU A 179 49.56 -38.39 -32.58
N ILE A 180 48.84 -37.27 -32.48
CA ILE A 180 48.63 -36.31 -33.58
C ILE A 180 49.93 -35.65 -34.03
N GLN A 181 50.87 -35.39 -33.12
CA GLN A 181 52.17 -34.79 -33.42
C GLN A 181 53.21 -35.78 -33.99
N SER A 182 52.94 -37.09 -33.93
CA SER A 182 53.84 -38.08 -34.51
C SER A 182 53.86 -38.00 -36.04
N HIS A 183 55.06 -38.02 -36.64
CA HIS A 183 55.26 -37.84 -38.09
C HIS A 183 54.53 -38.90 -38.94
N SER A 184 54.31 -40.10 -38.40
CA SER A 184 53.56 -41.18 -39.06
C SER A 184 52.06 -40.90 -39.13
N SER A 185 51.52 -40.18 -38.15
CA SER A 185 50.08 -39.94 -38.03
C SER A 185 49.65 -38.69 -38.78
N GLN A 186 50.50 -37.66 -38.88
CA GLN A 186 50.18 -36.40 -39.56
C GLN A 186 49.72 -36.56 -41.02
N LYS A 187 50.20 -37.58 -41.74
CA LYS A 187 49.78 -37.85 -43.13
C LYS A 187 48.39 -38.52 -43.21
N ALA A 188 47.97 -39.21 -42.15
CA ALA A 188 46.70 -39.90 -42.06
C ALA A 188 45.54 -38.99 -41.63
N LEU A 189 45.85 -37.89 -40.97
CA LEU A 189 44.88 -37.00 -40.34
C LEU A 189 44.28 -36.00 -41.33
N GLN A 190 42.98 -35.76 -41.20
CA GLN A 190 42.31 -34.67 -41.91
C GLN A 190 42.64 -33.34 -41.23
N ASP A 191 42.45 -33.27 -39.91
CA ASP A 191 42.74 -32.10 -39.07
C ASP A 191 43.57 -32.53 -37.85
N GLN A 192 44.51 -31.68 -37.43
CA GLN A 192 45.39 -31.94 -36.27
C GLN A 192 44.77 -31.48 -34.95
N VAL A 193 43.49 -31.79 -34.75
CA VAL A 193 42.72 -31.39 -33.58
C VAL A 193 42.08 -32.62 -32.95
N VAL A 194 42.17 -32.74 -31.63
CA VAL A 194 41.40 -33.72 -30.86
C VAL A 194 39.94 -33.26 -30.84
N THR A 195 39.03 -34.14 -31.24
CA THR A 195 37.59 -33.85 -31.28
C THR A 195 36.84 -34.82 -30.38
N MET A 196 35.59 -34.51 -30.03
CA MET A 196 34.71 -35.44 -29.32
C MET A 196 33.55 -35.86 -30.22
N ARG A 197 33.24 -37.16 -30.22
CA ARG A 197 32.05 -37.75 -30.86
C ARG A 197 31.36 -38.63 -29.85
N ASP A 198 30.07 -38.42 -29.63
CA ASP A 198 29.27 -39.12 -28.62
C ASP A 198 29.96 -39.18 -27.24
N GLY A 199 30.56 -38.08 -26.80
CA GLY A 199 31.27 -38.00 -25.52
C GLY A 199 32.59 -38.79 -25.46
N ARG A 200 33.11 -39.30 -26.58
CA ARG A 200 34.42 -39.98 -26.65
C ARG A 200 35.43 -39.11 -27.36
N TYR A 201 36.66 -39.08 -26.85
CA TYR A 201 37.76 -38.41 -27.55
C TYR A 201 38.21 -39.22 -28.76
N VAL A 202 38.15 -38.59 -29.93
CA VAL A 202 38.44 -39.19 -31.24
C VAL A 202 39.32 -38.27 -32.08
N VAL A 203 39.97 -38.86 -33.08
CA VAL A 203 40.83 -38.15 -34.01
C VAL A 203 40.27 -38.26 -35.43
N PRO A 204 40.16 -37.16 -36.19
CA PRO A 204 39.64 -37.18 -37.55
C PRO A 204 40.69 -37.71 -38.54
N VAL A 205 40.46 -38.90 -39.07
CA VAL A 205 41.33 -39.60 -40.03
C VAL A 205 40.74 -39.53 -41.42
N ARG A 206 41.56 -39.31 -42.44
CA ARG A 206 41.09 -39.32 -43.84
C ARG A 206 40.62 -40.72 -44.22
N ALA A 207 39.51 -40.82 -44.95
CA ALA A 207 38.91 -42.11 -45.29
C ALA A 207 39.86 -43.03 -46.09
N ASP A 208 40.72 -42.45 -46.92
CA ASP A 208 41.76 -43.15 -47.70
C ASP A 208 42.92 -43.69 -46.84
N HIS A 209 43.06 -43.23 -45.59
CA HIS A 209 44.12 -43.62 -44.66
C HIS A 209 43.60 -44.29 -43.38
N ARG A 210 42.35 -44.79 -43.39
CA ARG A 210 41.69 -45.51 -42.28
C ARG A 210 42.58 -46.50 -41.52
N ASN A 211 43.41 -47.26 -42.22
CA ASN A 211 44.18 -48.36 -41.63
C ASN A 211 45.51 -47.91 -40.98
N GLN A 212 45.90 -46.64 -41.12
CA GLN A 212 47.14 -46.12 -40.52
C GLN A 212 47.02 -45.88 -39.01
N ILE A 213 45.83 -45.55 -38.52
CA ILE A 213 45.56 -45.37 -37.10
C ILE A 213 44.69 -46.54 -36.63
N LYS A 214 45.27 -47.45 -35.84
CA LYS A 214 44.53 -48.57 -35.25
C LYS A 214 43.57 -48.03 -34.19
N GLY A 215 42.28 -48.23 -34.39
CA GLY A 215 41.24 -47.73 -33.50
C GLY A 215 39.83 -48.18 -33.86
N VAL A 216 38.86 -47.83 -33.02
CA VAL A 216 37.43 -48.06 -33.25
C VAL A 216 36.87 -46.87 -34.02
N VAL A 217 36.09 -47.12 -35.06
CA VAL A 217 35.37 -46.07 -35.79
C VAL A 217 34.09 -45.73 -35.02
N HIS A 218 33.89 -44.46 -34.70
CA HIS A 218 32.68 -43.98 -34.01
C HIS A 218 31.72 -43.25 -34.94
N ASP A 219 32.24 -42.46 -35.88
CA ASP A 219 31.41 -41.61 -36.74
C ASP A 219 32.08 -41.32 -38.09
N HIS A 220 31.29 -40.85 -39.05
CA HIS A 220 31.71 -40.45 -40.39
C HIS A 220 31.23 -39.03 -40.71
N SER A 221 32.03 -38.25 -41.44
CA SER A 221 31.57 -36.95 -41.93
C SER A 221 30.42 -37.10 -42.93
N ALA A 222 29.56 -36.08 -43.07
CA ALA A 222 28.46 -36.06 -44.03
C ALA A 222 28.91 -36.29 -45.49
N SER A 223 30.15 -35.90 -45.82
CA SER A 223 30.77 -36.13 -47.12
C SER A 223 31.42 -37.52 -47.27
N GLY A 224 31.52 -38.30 -46.18
CA GLY A 224 32.24 -39.57 -46.11
C GLY A 224 33.78 -39.47 -46.15
N ALA A 225 34.32 -38.26 -46.35
CA ALA A 225 35.76 -38.03 -46.52
C ALA A 225 36.58 -38.18 -45.23
N THR A 226 35.95 -37.99 -44.06
CA THR A 226 36.62 -38.06 -42.75
C THR A 226 35.96 -39.14 -41.89
N ILE A 227 36.78 -39.96 -41.25
CA ILE A 227 36.38 -41.01 -40.30
C ILE A 227 36.88 -40.61 -38.92
N PHE A 228 35.99 -40.55 -37.94
CA PHE A 228 36.34 -40.26 -36.55
C PHE A 228 36.72 -41.56 -35.84
N ILE A 229 38.02 -41.72 -35.54
CA ILE A 229 38.58 -42.94 -34.97
C ILE A 229 38.99 -42.67 -33.52
N GLU A 230 38.57 -43.54 -32.60
CA GLU A 230 39.12 -43.66 -31.24
C GLU A 230 40.35 -44.58 -31.28
N PRO A 231 41.57 -44.05 -31.12
CA PRO A 231 42.78 -44.87 -31.16
C PRO A 231 42.81 -45.90 -30.04
N MET A 232 43.30 -47.10 -30.32
CA MET A 232 43.41 -48.20 -29.32
C MET A 232 44.12 -47.77 -28.03
N ALA A 233 45.07 -46.84 -28.12
CA ALA A 233 45.84 -46.34 -26.98
C ALA A 233 45.01 -45.57 -25.93
N VAL A 234 43.79 -45.13 -26.27
CA VAL A 234 42.93 -44.35 -25.36
C VAL A 234 41.54 -44.96 -25.15
N VAL A 235 41.24 -46.12 -25.75
CA VAL A 235 39.94 -46.79 -25.60
C VAL A 235 39.62 -47.06 -24.13
N ASP A 236 40.59 -47.61 -23.39
CA ASP A 236 40.40 -47.91 -21.96
C ASP A 236 40.17 -46.62 -21.15
N MET A 237 40.91 -45.54 -21.45
CA MET A 237 40.75 -44.25 -20.77
C MET A 237 39.40 -43.60 -21.06
N ASN A 238 38.90 -43.68 -22.29
CA ASN A 238 37.56 -43.19 -22.65
C ASN A 238 36.45 -44.03 -22.01
N ASN A 239 36.63 -45.35 -21.92
CA ASN A 239 35.68 -46.23 -21.22
C ASN A 239 35.65 -45.92 -19.71
N GLU A 240 36.81 -45.72 -19.08
CA GLU A 240 36.92 -45.30 -17.68
C GLU A 240 36.29 -43.92 -17.45
N LEU A 241 36.52 -42.95 -18.36
CA LEU A 241 35.88 -41.63 -18.30
C LEU A 241 34.34 -41.74 -18.37
N ARG A 242 33.81 -42.57 -19.28
CA ARG A 242 32.36 -42.86 -19.37
C ARG A 242 31.81 -43.47 -18.10
N GLU A 243 32.55 -44.38 -17.45
CA GLU A 243 32.15 -44.97 -16.18
C GLU A 243 32.11 -43.92 -15.06
N LEU A 244 33.12 -43.05 -14.98
CA LEU A 244 33.16 -41.95 -14.02
C LEU A 244 32.07 -40.91 -14.28
N GLU A 245 31.71 -40.62 -15.54
CA GLU A 245 30.57 -39.75 -15.89
C GLU A 245 29.24 -40.37 -15.39
N ALA A 246 29.05 -41.68 -15.55
CA ALA A 246 27.88 -42.38 -15.01
C ALA A 246 27.88 -42.45 -13.47
N GLN A 247 29.06 -42.52 -12.83
CA GLN A 247 29.18 -42.42 -11.38
C GLN A 247 28.87 -41.00 -10.88
N GLU A 248 29.32 -39.96 -11.59
CA GLU A 248 29.00 -38.57 -11.29
C GLU A 248 27.50 -38.33 -11.32
N LEU A 249 26.82 -38.73 -12.40
CA LEU A 249 25.37 -38.56 -12.54
C LEU A 249 24.60 -39.23 -11.39
N ARG A 250 24.99 -40.46 -11.01
CA ARG A 250 24.38 -41.17 -9.88
C ARG A 250 24.62 -40.47 -8.55
N GLU A 251 25.82 -39.94 -8.33
CA GLU A 251 26.14 -39.24 -7.09
C GLU A 251 25.41 -37.89 -7.01
N VAL A 252 25.30 -37.16 -8.12
CA VAL A 252 24.48 -35.95 -8.22
C VAL A 252 23.02 -36.25 -7.90
N ASP A 253 22.43 -37.26 -8.53
CA ASP A 253 21.04 -37.68 -8.28
C ASP A 253 20.82 -38.09 -6.82
N ARG A 254 21.78 -38.80 -6.21
CA ARG A 254 21.75 -39.16 -4.78
C ARG A 254 21.76 -37.92 -3.88
N ILE A 255 22.59 -36.92 -4.18
CA ILE A 255 22.65 -35.66 -3.42
C ILE A 255 21.32 -34.90 -3.53
N LEU A 256 20.80 -34.74 -4.75
CA LEU A 256 19.53 -34.04 -4.97
C LEU A 256 18.35 -34.78 -4.33
N SER A 257 18.32 -36.10 -4.40
CA SER A 257 17.32 -36.94 -3.74
C SER A 257 17.38 -36.81 -2.22
N ALA A 258 18.58 -36.72 -1.63
CA ALA A 258 18.74 -36.54 -0.19
C ALA A 258 18.17 -35.18 0.27
N ILE A 259 18.48 -34.10 -0.45
CA ILE A 259 17.92 -32.76 -0.18
C ILE A 259 16.40 -32.77 -0.36
N THR A 260 15.91 -33.40 -1.43
CA THR A 260 14.48 -33.53 -1.70
C THR A 260 13.76 -34.31 -0.58
N SER A 261 14.43 -35.30 0.02
CA SER A 261 13.90 -36.02 1.19
C SER A 261 13.79 -35.12 2.41
N MET A 262 14.77 -34.24 2.67
CA MET A 262 14.68 -33.29 3.77
C MET A 262 13.47 -32.35 3.61
N ILE A 263 13.21 -31.87 2.39
CA ILE A 263 12.03 -31.05 2.09
C ILE A 263 10.75 -31.87 2.28
N ARG A 264 10.75 -33.14 1.88
CA ARG A 264 9.60 -34.04 2.00
C ARG A 264 9.19 -34.25 3.46
N ASP A 265 10.16 -34.39 4.36
CA ASP A 265 9.92 -34.64 5.78
C ASP A 265 9.20 -33.46 6.46
N GLU A 266 9.35 -32.25 5.92
CA GLU A 266 8.77 -31.00 6.47
C GLU A 266 7.77 -30.32 5.51
N ILE A 267 7.28 -31.06 4.50
CA ILE A 267 6.55 -30.50 3.36
C ILE A 267 5.28 -29.73 3.74
N GLU A 268 4.50 -30.22 4.71
CA GLU A 268 3.25 -29.57 5.12
C GLU A 268 3.53 -28.26 5.86
N GLU A 269 4.60 -28.20 6.66
CA GLU A 269 5.01 -26.98 7.35
C GLU A 269 5.57 -25.94 6.37
N ILE A 270 6.31 -26.40 5.35
CA ILE A 270 6.81 -25.55 4.27
C ILE A 270 5.64 -24.97 3.46
N ALA A 271 4.67 -25.79 3.08
CA ALA A 271 3.48 -25.36 2.36
C ALA A 271 2.68 -24.33 3.17
N PHE A 272 2.46 -24.59 4.46
CA PHE A 272 1.77 -23.66 5.34
C PHE A 272 2.52 -22.33 5.49
N SER A 273 3.86 -22.38 5.65
CA SER A 273 4.69 -21.17 5.72
C SER A 273 4.65 -20.38 4.41
N PHE A 274 4.61 -21.07 3.27
CA PHE A 274 4.47 -20.44 1.95
C PHE A 274 3.14 -19.68 1.79
N ASP A 275 2.05 -20.24 2.28
CA ASP A 275 0.75 -19.57 2.28
C ASP A 275 0.77 -18.30 3.16
N LEU A 276 1.41 -18.38 4.34
CA LEU A 276 1.59 -17.21 5.23
C LEU A 276 2.48 -16.13 4.59
N LEU A 277 3.52 -16.51 3.84
CA LEU A 277 4.33 -15.56 3.07
C LEU A 277 3.49 -14.82 2.03
N GLY A 278 2.64 -15.54 1.30
CA GLY A 278 1.70 -14.94 0.35
C GLY A 278 0.74 -13.95 1.01
N GLN A 279 0.20 -14.31 2.18
CA GLN A 279 -0.67 -13.42 2.96
C GLN A 279 0.05 -12.16 3.43
N LEU A 280 1.29 -12.29 3.93
CA LEU A 280 2.08 -11.13 4.37
C LEU A 280 2.41 -10.20 3.20
N ASP A 281 2.79 -10.74 2.03
CA ASP A 281 3.01 -9.96 0.81
C ASP A 281 1.73 -9.26 0.34
N PHE A 282 0.57 -9.91 0.43
CA PHE A 282 -0.72 -9.28 0.18
C PHE A 282 -0.98 -8.08 1.11
N TYR A 283 -0.76 -8.22 2.43
CA TYR A 283 -0.95 -7.09 3.35
C TYR A 283 0.07 -5.98 3.13
N TYR A 284 1.31 -6.32 2.77
CA TYR A 284 2.31 -5.34 2.38
C TYR A 284 1.88 -4.57 1.12
N ALA A 285 1.38 -5.26 0.10
CA ALA A 285 0.81 -4.68 -1.10
C ALA A 285 -0.40 -3.77 -0.79
N ALA A 286 -1.26 -4.17 0.16
CA ALA A 286 -2.38 -3.36 0.63
C ALA A 286 -1.93 -2.08 1.34
N GLY A 287 -0.83 -2.12 2.10
CA GLY A 287 -0.22 -0.93 2.69
C GLY A 287 0.37 0.03 1.65
N LEU A 288 1.04 -0.51 0.62
CA LEU A 288 1.48 0.28 -0.55
C LEU A 288 0.29 0.92 -1.28
N PHE A 289 -0.76 0.14 -1.51
CA PHE A 289 -1.98 0.62 -2.15
C PHE A 289 -2.66 1.74 -1.34
N ALA A 290 -2.71 1.59 -0.01
CA ALA A 290 -3.22 2.62 0.88
C ALA A 290 -2.37 3.90 0.81
N SER A 291 -1.04 3.78 0.74
CA SER A 291 -0.13 4.92 0.59
C SER A 291 -0.37 5.68 -0.72
N ASP A 292 -0.47 4.97 -1.85
CA ASP A 292 -0.72 5.57 -3.17
C ASP A 292 -2.04 6.33 -3.23
N LEU A 293 -3.05 5.82 -2.51
CA LEU A 293 -4.37 6.43 -2.42
C LEU A 293 -4.48 7.54 -1.37
N ARG A 294 -3.46 7.73 -0.52
CA ARG A 294 -3.55 8.51 0.72
C ARG A 294 -4.77 8.09 1.54
N ALA A 295 -4.91 6.78 1.69
CA ALA A 295 -6.02 6.15 2.35
C ALA A 295 -5.84 6.09 3.88
N SER A 296 -6.96 6.02 4.58
CA SER A 296 -7.00 5.86 6.03
C SER A 296 -7.90 4.68 6.41
N ARG A 297 -7.73 4.19 7.64
CA ARG A 297 -8.53 3.11 8.20
C ARG A 297 -9.94 3.62 8.53
N PRO A 298 -11.02 3.12 7.90
CA PRO A 298 -12.37 3.47 8.32
C PRO A 298 -12.73 2.80 9.65
N ARG A 299 -13.69 3.38 10.37
CA ARG A 299 -14.39 2.71 11.47
C ARG A 299 -15.56 1.92 10.91
N MET A 300 -15.68 0.65 11.31
CA MET A 300 -16.76 -0.23 10.86
C MET A 300 -17.90 -0.27 11.89
N ASN A 301 -19.15 -0.21 11.42
CA ASN A 301 -20.35 -0.37 12.24
C ASN A 301 -21.36 -1.31 11.56
N GLU A 302 -22.45 -1.67 12.25
CA GLU A 302 -23.52 -2.53 11.71
C GLU A 302 -24.88 -1.80 11.71
N THR A 303 -24.89 -0.48 11.85
CA THR A 303 -26.10 0.33 12.07
C THR A 303 -26.65 0.99 10.80
N GLY A 304 -26.05 0.70 9.64
CA GLY A 304 -26.33 1.38 8.38
C GLY A 304 -25.74 2.79 8.28
N ARG A 305 -24.93 3.23 9.24
CA ARG A 305 -24.34 4.58 9.24
C ARG A 305 -23.10 4.63 8.34
N ILE A 306 -23.09 5.60 7.43
CA ILE A 306 -21.95 5.96 6.59
C ILE A 306 -21.63 7.44 6.82
N GLU A 307 -20.39 7.74 7.18
CA GLU A 307 -19.86 9.09 7.29
C GLU A 307 -18.50 9.12 6.59
N LEU A 308 -18.44 9.75 5.41
CA LEU A 308 -17.22 9.90 4.64
C LEU A 308 -16.74 11.33 4.70
N ARG A 309 -15.49 11.54 5.09
CA ARG A 309 -14.86 12.86 5.15
C ARG A 309 -13.85 13.02 4.03
N ASN A 310 -14.07 14.01 3.18
CA ASN A 310 -13.20 14.31 2.04
C ASN A 310 -12.81 13.07 1.18
N ALA A 311 -13.73 12.13 1.02
CA ALA A 311 -13.51 10.90 0.29
C ALA A 311 -13.22 11.16 -1.19
N ARG A 312 -12.32 10.40 -1.79
CA ARG A 312 -11.96 10.51 -3.20
C ARG A 312 -12.24 9.18 -3.90
N HIS A 313 -12.66 9.24 -5.16
CA HIS A 313 -12.84 8.01 -5.93
C HIS A 313 -11.47 7.36 -6.21
N PRO A 314 -11.20 6.11 -5.76
CA PRO A 314 -9.88 5.50 -5.85
C PRO A 314 -9.30 5.48 -7.28
N LEU A 315 -10.12 5.08 -8.26
CA LEU A 315 -9.68 5.02 -9.66
C LEU A 315 -9.39 6.40 -10.27
N LEU A 316 -9.99 7.48 -9.77
CA LEU A 316 -9.67 8.84 -10.25
C LEU A 316 -8.36 9.33 -9.65
N VAL A 317 -8.04 8.93 -8.42
CA VAL A 317 -6.75 9.21 -7.78
C VAL A 317 -5.62 8.50 -8.54
N LEU A 318 -5.81 7.23 -8.90
CA LEU A 318 -4.79 6.40 -9.54
C LEU A 318 -4.60 6.66 -11.04
N ARG A 319 -5.60 7.20 -11.74
CA ARG A 319 -5.52 7.53 -13.19
C ARG A 319 -4.89 8.89 -13.47
N GLN A 320 -4.41 9.62 -12.47
CA GLN A 320 -3.72 10.89 -12.69
C GLN A 320 -2.39 10.64 -13.43
N ASP A 321 -2.28 11.16 -14.66
CA ASP A 321 -1.08 11.09 -15.49
C ASP A 321 0.02 11.97 -14.86
N PRO A 322 1.22 11.42 -14.54
CA PRO A 322 2.34 12.18 -13.98
C PRO A 322 2.77 13.37 -14.83
N GLU A 323 2.52 13.36 -16.14
CA GLU A 323 2.90 14.44 -17.07
C GLU A 323 1.85 15.55 -17.19
N SER A 324 0.64 15.31 -16.68
CA SER A 324 -0.43 16.32 -16.66
C SER A 324 -0.43 17.06 -15.32
N ALA A 325 -0.66 18.38 -15.33
CA ALA A 325 -0.82 19.14 -14.08
C ALA A 325 -1.90 18.46 -13.22
N PRO A 326 -1.64 18.14 -11.93
CA PRO A 326 -2.57 17.38 -11.11
C PRO A 326 -3.90 18.13 -11.05
N LYS A 327 -4.92 17.57 -11.71
CA LYS A 327 -6.30 17.96 -11.42
C LYS A 327 -6.64 17.27 -10.12
N ASP A 328 -6.50 17.98 -9.00
CA ASP A 328 -6.92 17.50 -7.69
C ASP A 328 -8.34 16.93 -7.79
N VAL A 329 -8.49 15.65 -7.46
CA VAL A 329 -9.80 14.99 -7.41
C VAL A 329 -10.61 15.71 -6.34
N VAL A 330 -11.73 16.32 -6.74
CA VAL A 330 -12.61 17.03 -5.80
C VAL A 330 -13.17 16.03 -4.78
N PRO A 331 -12.92 16.25 -3.48
CA PRO A 331 -13.34 15.30 -2.45
C PRO A 331 -14.86 15.38 -2.16
N LEU A 332 -15.41 14.25 -1.74
CA LEU A 332 -16.80 14.02 -1.36
C LEU A 332 -16.90 13.91 0.17
N THR A 333 -17.64 14.81 0.80
CA THR A 333 -18.07 14.63 2.20
C THR A 333 -19.54 14.23 2.21
N PHE A 334 -19.86 13.10 2.82
CA PHE A 334 -21.16 12.44 2.68
C PHE A 334 -21.56 11.77 3.99
N GLU A 335 -22.80 11.97 4.43
CA GLU A 335 -23.36 11.30 5.62
C GLU A 335 -24.74 10.70 5.32
N ILE A 336 -24.98 9.48 5.79
CA ILE A 336 -26.31 8.83 5.77
C ILE A 336 -26.38 7.80 6.91
N GLY A 337 -27.58 7.50 7.38
CA GLY A 337 -27.86 6.56 8.46
C GLY A 337 -28.61 7.20 9.63
N GLY A 338 -29.06 6.36 10.58
CA GLY A 338 -29.90 6.82 11.69
C GLY A 338 -31.28 7.25 11.19
N ASP A 339 -31.59 8.55 11.36
CA ASP A 339 -32.90 9.10 10.99
C ASP A 339 -33.09 9.18 9.47
N LYS A 340 -32.02 9.39 8.71
CA LYS A 340 -32.04 9.55 7.24
C LYS A 340 -31.35 8.35 6.59
N ILE A 341 -32.12 7.48 5.95
CA ILE A 341 -31.59 6.25 5.32
C ILE A 341 -31.65 6.29 3.80
N THR A 342 -32.35 7.28 3.22
CA THR A 342 -32.45 7.45 1.77
C THR A 342 -31.92 8.81 1.36
N MET A 343 -30.91 8.84 0.49
CA MET A 343 -30.31 10.05 -0.04
C MET A 343 -30.63 10.19 -1.53
N LEU A 344 -31.33 11.26 -1.89
CA LEU A 344 -31.66 11.59 -3.27
C LEU A 344 -30.73 12.69 -3.79
N ILE A 345 -29.79 12.33 -4.68
CA ILE A 345 -28.82 13.25 -5.28
C ILE A 345 -29.36 13.80 -6.60
N THR A 346 -29.40 15.12 -6.69
CA THR A 346 -29.93 15.86 -7.84
C THR A 346 -28.86 16.75 -8.47
N GLY A 347 -29.08 17.18 -9.71
CA GLY A 347 -28.15 18.05 -10.44
C GLY A 347 -27.98 17.64 -11.90
N PRO A 348 -27.23 18.43 -12.69
CA PRO A 348 -26.98 18.12 -14.10
C PRO A 348 -26.20 16.80 -14.24
N ASN A 349 -26.41 16.08 -15.35
CA ASN A 349 -25.78 14.75 -15.57
C ASN A 349 -24.25 14.82 -15.55
N MET A 350 -23.66 15.88 -16.09
CA MET A 350 -22.21 16.15 -16.04
C MET A 350 -21.71 16.61 -14.65
N GLY A 351 -22.57 16.67 -13.64
CA GLY A 351 -22.27 17.19 -12.30
C GLY A 351 -21.45 16.26 -11.39
N GLY A 352 -21.23 15.00 -11.79
CA GLY A 352 -20.52 14.00 -10.97
C GLY A 352 -21.41 13.16 -10.04
N LYS A 353 -22.73 13.11 -10.30
CA LYS A 353 -23.73 12.32 -9.57
C LYS A 353 -23.34 10.83 -9.49
N THR A 354 -23.12 10.22 -10.66
CA THR A 354 -22.68 8.83 -10.81
C THR A 354 -21.37 8.56 -10.07
N VAL A 355 -20.40 9.47 -10.16
CA VAL A 355 -19.11 9.36 -9.48
C VAL A 355 -19.29 9.38 -7.96
N ALA A 356 -20.19 10.21 -7.43
CA ALA A 356 -20.46 10.26 -5.99
C ALA A 356 -21.04 8.93 -5.49
N ILE A 357 -22.06 8.38 -6.17
CA ILE A 357 -22.64 7.08 -5.81
C ILE A 357 -21.58 5.95 -5.92
N LYS A 358 -20.84 5.89 -7.03
CA LYS A 358 -19.77 4.90 -7.20
C LYS A 358 -18.72 5.01 -6.11
N THR A 359 -18.37 6.23 -5.69
CA THR A 359 -17.41 6.46 -4.60
C THR A 359 -17.92 5.81 -3.32
N VAL A 360 -19.16 6.10 -2.88
CA VAL A 360 -19.69 5.49 -1.65
C VAL A 360 -19.71 3.96 -1.74
N GLY A 361 -20.26 3.42 -2.83
CA GLY A 361 -20.36 1.96 -3.02
C GLY A 361 -19.00 1.26 -3.04
N LEU A 362 -18.05 1.79 -3.82
CA LEU A 362 -16.73 1.20 -3.96
C LEU A 362 -15.93 1.25 -2.65
N LEU A 363 -16.02 2.37 -1.90
CA LEU A 363 -15.38 2.49 -0.59
C LEU A 363 -15.98 1.53 0.44
N THR A 364 -17.29 1.30 0.41
CA THR A 364 -17.94 0.25 1.22
C THR A 364 -17.37 -1.13 0.90
N LEU A 365 -17.28 -1.50 -0.38
CA LEU A 365 -16.71 -2.80 -0.78
C LEU A 365 -15.24 -2.93 -0.37
N MET A 366 -14.44 -1.89 -0.57
CA MET A 366 -13.03 -1.85 -0.15
C MET A 366 -12.89 -2.07 1.36
N ALA A 367 -13.66 -1.33 2.17
CA ALA A 367 -13.61 -1.44 3.62
C ALA A 367 -14.04 -2.83 4.11
N GLN A 368 -15.13 -3.39 3.57
CA GLN A 368 -15.56 -4.77 3.86
C GLN A 368 -14.58 -5.84 3.36
N SER A 369 -13.66 -5.48 2.46
CA SER A 369 -12.57 -6.36 2.04
C SER A 369 -11.36 -6.28 2.98
N GLY A 370 -11.36 -5.34 3.92
CA GLY A 370 -10.24 -5.09 4.81
C GLY A 370 -9.21 -4.08 4.29
N LEU A 371 -9.56 -3.31 3.26
CA LEU A 371 -8.69 -2.28 2.69
C LEU A 371 -8.98 -0.92 3.31
N HIS A 372 -7.94 -0.11 3.50
CA HIS A 372 -8.11 1.31 3.82
C HIS A 372 -8.75 2.07 2.65
N ILE A 373 -9.43 3.17 2.96
CA ILE A 373 -10.18 3.96 1.96
C ILE A 373 -9.55 5.35 1.77
N PRO A 374 -9.52 5.92 0.55
CA PRO A 374 -9.09 7.30 0.28
C PRO A 374 -10.07 8.35 0.83
N ALA A 375 -10.20 8.42 2.15
CA ALA A 375 -10.96 9.40 2.90
C ALA A 375 -10.14 9.84 4.12
N ASP A 376 -10.50 10.99 4.70
CA ASP A 376 -9.85 11.50 5.90
C ASP A 376 -10.35 10.76 7.15
N ASP A 377 -9.45 10.55 8.11
CA ASP A 377 -9.78 10.00 9.43
C ASP A 377 -10.37 11.10 10.33
N PRO A 378 -11.47 10.86 11.07
CA PRO A 378 -12.28 9.65 11.10
C PRO A 378 -13.36 9.62 10.01
N SER A 379 -13.49 8.48 9.32
CA SER A 379 -14.64 8.13 8.47
C SER A 379 -15.26 6.82 8.96
N ASP A 380 -16.59 6.69 8.87
CA ASP A 380 -17.37 5.53 9.30
C ASP A 380 -18.05 4.86 8.11
N LEU A 381 -18.00 3.54 8.05
CA LEU A 381 -18.72 2.72 7.07
C LEU A 381 -19.47 1.60 7.77
N SER A 382 -20.62 1.24 7.21
CA SER A 382 -21.41 0.12 7.73
C SER A 382 -21.11 -1.19 7.01
N ILE A 383 -21.28 -2.29 7.72
CA ILE A 383 -21.21 -3.64 7.20
C ILE A 383 -22.60 -4.02 6.69
N PHE A 384 -22.70 -4.19 5.38
CA PHE A 384 -23.91 -4.60 4.68
C PHE A 384 -23.79 -6.06 4.26
N ALA A 385 -24.88 -6.80 4.44
CA ALA A 385 -25.01 -8.17 3.96
C ALA A 385 -24.96 -8.21 2.43
N GLU A 386 -25.59 -7.24 1.79
CA GLU A 386 -25.60 -7.09 0.33
C GLU A 386 -25.41 -5.63 -0.10
N VAL A 387 -24.80 -5.46 -1.26
CA VAL A 387 -24.73 -4.17 -1.96
C VAL A 387 -25.30 -4.36 -3.37
N PHE A 388 -26.36 -3.63 -3.67
CA PHE A 388 -26.93 -3.57 -5.01
C PHE A 388 -26.57 -2.28 -5.71
N ALA A 389 -26.17 -2.37 -6.97
CA ALA A 389 -25.92 -1.22 -7.82
C ALA A 389 -26.61 -1.38 -9.18
N ASP A 390 -27.43 -0.40 -9.53
CA ASP A 390 -27.95 -0.18 -10.87
C ASP A 390 -27.39 1.16 -11.37
N ILE A 391 -26.20 1.13 -11.97
CA ILE A 391 -25.43 2.32 -12.37
C ILE A 391 -24.87 2.12 -13.78
N GLY A 392 -25.16 3.04 -14.70
CA GLY A 392 -24.54 3.07 -16.02
C GLY A 392 -25.50 3.38 -17.17
N ASP A 393 -24.92 3.79 -18.30
CA ASP A 393 -25.61 3.99 -19.57
C ASP A 393 -25.55 2.68 -20.39
N GLU A 394 -26.63 1.90 -20.43
CA GLU A 394 -26.84 0.93 -21.52
C GLU A 394 -27.33 1.65 -22.80
N GLN A 395 -26.71 2.77 -23.17
CA GLN A 395 -27.00 3.49 -24.42
C GLN A 395 -26.26 2.87 -25.61
N SER A 396 -26.48 1.57 -25.85
CA SER A 396 -26.22 1.02 -27.17
C SER A 396 -27.40 1.39 -28.09
N ILE A 397 -27.08 1.89 -29.29
CA ILE A 397 -28.06 2.36 -30.30
C ILE A 397 -29.04 1.23 -30.72
N GLN A 398 -28.76 -0.04 -30.38
CA GLN A 398 -29.63 -1.20 -30.64
C GLN A 398 -30.65 -1.50 -29.52
N ALA A 399 -30.65 -0.77 -28.39
CA ALA A 399 -31.26 -1.19 -27.12
C ALA A 399 -32.41 -0.31 -26.57
N ASN A 400 -33.04 0.55 -27.39
CA ASN A 400 -34.01 1.55 -26.88
C ASN A 400 -35.27 1.01 -26.16
N LEU A 401 -35.56 -0.30 -26.19
CA LEU A 401 -36.60 -0.96 -25.37
C LEU A 401 -36.01 -1.87 -24.28
N SER A 402 -34.76 -2.33 -24.44
CA SER A 402 -34.11 -3.25 -23.52
C SER A 402 -33.51 -2.54 -22.31
N THR A 403 -33.06 -1.29 -22.42
CA THR A 403 -32.41 -0.54 -21.32
C THR A 403 -33.38 -0.25 -20.17
N PHE A 404 -34.54 0.37 -20.42
CA PHE A 404 -35.56 0.61 -19.38
C PHE A 404 -36.07 -0.70 -18.76
N SER A 405 -36.29 -1.73 -19.59
CA SER A 405 -36.70 -3.05 -19.11
C SER A 405 -35.61 -3.75 -18.28
N SER A 406 -34.32 -3.51 -18.58
CA SER A 406 -33.17 -4.02 -17.83
C SER A 406 -33.09 -3.37 -16.46
N HIS A 407 -33.11 -2.02 -16.41
CA HIS A 407 -33.18 -1.24 -15.17
C HIS A 407 -34.38 -1.66 -14.29
N LEU A 408 -35.56 -1.81 -14.88
CA LEU A 408 -36.72 -2.28 -14.12
C LEU A 408 -36.57 -3.69 -13.56
N ARG A 409 -35.96 -4.62 -14.31
CA ARG A 409 -35.69 -5.96 -13.79
C ARG A 409 -34.72 -5.90 -12.61
N HIS A 410 -33.67 -5.10 -12.70
CA HIS A 410 -32.75 -4.90 -11.58
C HIS A 410 -33.47 -4.30 -10.36
N VAL A 411 -34.26 -3.24 -10.55
CA VAL A 411 -35.04 -2.64 -9.45
C VAL A 411 -36.02 -3.65 -8.83
N VAL A 412 -36.66 -4.51 -9.63
CA VAL A 412 -37.52 -5.59 -9.11
C VAL A 412 -36.72 -6.56 -8.25
N THR A 413 -35.58 -7.05 -8.73
CA THR A 413 -34.71 -7.94 -7.95
C THR A 413 -34.25 -7.29 -6.65
N ILE A 414 -33.84 -6.02 -6.70
CA ILE A 414 -33.46 -5.25 -5.52
C ILE A 414 -34.62 -5.16 -4.53
N LEU A 415 -35.83 -4.84 -4.99
CA LEU A 415 -37.01 -4.77 -4.14
C LEU A 415 -37.41 -6.13 -3.56
N GLU A 416 -37.10 -7.24 -4.21
CA GLU A 416 -37.39 -8.58 -3.67
C GLU A 416 -36.42 -8.95 -2.53
N GLU A 417 -35.16 -8.57 -2.64
CA GLU A 417 -34.09 -9.01 -1.73
C GLU A 417 -33.69 -7.99 -0.66
N ALA A 418 -33.92 -6.69 -0.89
CA ALA A 418 -33.42 -5.63 -0.01
C ALA A 418 -34.12 -5.61 1.36
N ASP A 419 -33.28 -5.47 2.39
CA ASP A 419 -33.63 -5.38 3.81
C ASP A 419 -32.84 -4.28 4.54
N ASN A 420 -32.91 -4.25 5.87
CA ASN A 420 -32.22 -3.26 6.71
C ASN A 420 -30.69 -3.45 6.82
N ARG A 421 -30.13 -4.50 6.20
CA ARG A 421 -28.68 -4.74 6.08
C ARG A 421 -28.20 -4.62 4.65
N THR A 422 -28.97 -3.95 3.79
CA THR A 422 -28.68 -3.78 2.37
C THR A 422 -28.33 -2.33 2.05
N LEU A 423 -27.27 -2.13 1.25
CA LEU A 423 -26.96 -0.85 0.60
C LEU A 423 -27.43 -0.88 -0.85
N VAL A 424 -28.27 0.07 -1.24
CA VAL A 424 -28.84 0.18 -2.58
C VAL A 424 -28.36 1.46 -3.27
N LEU A 425 -27.80 1.31 -4.46
CA LEU A 425 -27.25 2.39 -5.28
C LEU A 425 -27.99 2.46 -6.62
N LEU A 426 -28.75 3.52 -6.86
CA LEU A 426 -29.58 3.68 -8.05
C LEU A 426 -29.16 4.94 -8.82
N ASP A 427 -28.72 4.80 -10.06
CA ASP A 427 -28.39 5.94 -10.92
C ASP A 427 -29.55 6.25 -11.87
N GLU A 428 -29.86 7.53 -12.03
CA GLU A 428 -30.91 8.05 -12.89
C GLU A 428 -32.28 7.36 -12.74
N LEU A 429 -32.73 7.18 -11.49
CA LEU A 429 -33.96 6.47 -11.18
C LEU A 429 -35.18 7.09 -11.89
N GLY A 430 -35.91 6.23 -12.60
CA GLY A 430 -37.11 6.57 -13.37
C GLY A 430 -36.84 7.05 -14.80
N SER A 431 -35.58 7.13 -15.23
CA SER A 431 -35.21 7.53 -16.59
C SER A 431 -35.64 6.51 -17.65
N GLY A 432 -35.63 6.90 -18.94
CA GLY A 432 -35.89 5.97 -20.06
C GLY A 432 -37.36 5.68 -20.37
N THR A 433 -38.32 6.38 -19.74
CA THR A 433 -39.77 6.26 -20.00
C THR A 433 -40.46 7.63 -19.96
N ASP A 434 -41.79 7.65 -20.03
CA ASP A 434 -42.59 8.85 -19.80
C ASP A 434 -42.20 9.49 -18.44
N PRO A 435 -41.78 10.77 -18.40
CA PRO A 435 -41.29 11.41 -17.19
C PRO A 435 -42.27 11.35 -16.00
N THR A 436 -43.58 11.34 -16.26
CA THR A 436 -44.59 11.28 -15.20
C THR A 436 -44.64 9.88 -14.59
N VAL A 437 -44.68 8.86 -15.45
CA VAL A 437 -44.72 7.45 -15.03
C VAL A 437 -43.40 7.05 -14.36
N GLY A 438 -42.27 7.42 -14.97
CA GLY A 438 -40.93 7.15 -14.45
C GLY A 438 -40.71 7.77 -13.07
N ALA A 439 -41.13 9.02 -12.89
CA ALA A 439 -41.07 9.67 -11.59
C ALA A 439 -41.96 9.00 -10.53
N ALA A 440 -43.20 8.66 -10.87
CA ALA A 440 -44.11 7.99 -9.95
C ALA A 440 -43.57 6.62 -9.49
N LEU A 441 -43.03 5.85 -10.44
CA LEU A 441 -42.42 4.55 -10.14
C LEU A 441 -41.16 4.69 -9.28
N GLY A 442 -40.31 5.67 -9.58
CA GLY A 442 -39.13 5.97 -8.78
C GLY A 442 -39.49 6.35 -7.34
N MET A 443 -40.51 7.17 -7.12
CA MET A 443 -41.00 7.49 -5.78
C MET A 443 -41.49 6.24 -5.04
N ALA A 444 -42.33 5.42 -5.67
CA ALA A 444 -42.87 4.20 -5.05
C ALA A 444 -41.75 3.20 -4.70
N ALA A 445 -40.74 3.06 -5.55
CA ALA A 445 -39.57 2.23 -5.27
C ALA A 445 -38.76 2.76 -4.08
N LEU A 446 -38.48 4.07 -4.03
CA LEU A 446 -37.76 4.70 -2.91
C LEU A 446 -38.54 4.61 -1.59
N GLU A 447 -39.86 4.80 -1.61
CA GLU A 447 -40.73 4.58 -0.44
C GLU A 447 -40.59 3.15 0.06
N SER A 448 -40.74 2.15 -0.82
CA SER A 448 -40.66 0.74 -0.43
C SER A 448 -39.29 0.37 0.16
N LEU A 449 -38.19 0.84 -0.43
CA LEU A 449 -36.84 0.62 0.10
C LEU A 449 -36.64 1.29 1.47
N THR A 450 -37.16 2.50 1.63
CA THR A 450 -37.10 3.25 2.90
C THR A 450 -37.92 2.54 3.99
N GLU A 451 -39.10 2.01 3.67
CA GLU A 451 -39.94 1.23 4.58
C GLU A 451 -39.26 -0.08 5.03
N ARG A 452 -38.53 -0.74 4.12
CA ARG A 452 -37.72 -1.93 4.41
C ARG A 452 -36.50 -1.63 5.28
N GLY A 453 -36.14 -0.35 5.43
CA GLY A 453 -35.00 0.08 6.21
C GLY A 453 -33.67 0.01 5.47
N SER A 454 -33.67 -0.23 4.16
CA SER A 454 -32.47 -0.32 3.33
C SER A 454 -31.81 1.06 3.18
N VAL A 455 -30.50 1.11 3.34
CA VAL A 455 -29.75 2.35 3.09
C VAL A 455 -29.70 2.56 1.58
N THR A 456 -30.29 3.64 1.09
CA THR A 456 -30.50 3.86 -0.34
C THR A 456 -29.88 5.17 -0.78
N ILE A 457 -29.07 5.15 -1.82
CA ILE A 457 -28.53 6.35 -2.47
C ILE A 457 -29.00 6.32 -3.92
N ALA A 458 -29.80 7.30 -4.30
CA ALA A 458 -30.37 7.38 -5.63
C ALA A 458 -30.03 8.72 -6.29
N THR A 459 -29.79 8.74 -7.60
CA THR A 459 -29.75 9.99 -8.36
C THR A 459 -30.97 10.15 -9.24
N THR A 460 -31.34 11.40 -9.51
CA THR A 460 -32.42 11.70 -10.44
C THR A 460 -32.20 13.05 -11.13
N HIS A 461 -32.89 13.24 -12.25
CA HIS A 461 -33.05 14.52 -12.91
C HIS A 461 -34.49 15.06 -12.81
N TYR A 462 -35.43 14.32 -12.23
CA TYR A 462 -36.83 14.72 -12.13
C TYR A 462 -37.10 15.65 -10.95
N GLY A 463 -37.70 16.81 -11.23
CA GLY A 463 -38.08 17.79 -10.20
C GLY A 463 -39.16 17.28 -9.23
N SER A 464 -40.00 16.35 -9.67
CA SER A 464 -41.02 15.70 -8.84
C SER A 464 -40.39 14.89 -7.70
N LEU A 465 -39.29 14.18 -7.94
CA LEU A 465 -38.55 13.43 -6.90
C LEU A 465 -37.88 14.37 -5.88
N LYS A 466 -37.44 15.58 -6.29
CA LYS A 466 -36.93 16.60 -5.35
C LYS A 466 -37.98 16.95 -4.29
N LYS A 467 -39.23 17.18 -4.75
CA LYS A 467 -40.37 17.53 -3.88
C LYS A 467 -40.74 16.36 -2.96
N PHE A 468 -40.66 15.13 -3.47
CA PHE A 468 -40.85 13.91 -2.68
C PHE A 468 -39.87 13.83 -1.51
N ALA A 469 -38.57 14.04 -1.74
CA ALA A 469 -37.55 13.96 -0.69
C ALA A 469 -37.68 15.05 0.40
N ILE A 470 -38.36 16.18 0.12
CA ILE A 470 -38.67 17.20 1.14
C ILE A 470 -39.82 16.75 2.05
N ARG A 471 -40.79 16.01 1.50
CA ARG A 471 -42.05 15.66 2.18
C ARG A 471 -42.03 14.32 2.90
N THR A 472 -41.02 13.50 2.62
CA THR A 472 -40.97 12.11 3.07
C THR A 472 -39.99 11.98 4.22
N ASP A 473 -40.47 11.44 5.33
CA ASP A 473 -39.63 11.16 6.49
C ASP A 473 -38.54 10.15 6.11
N ARG A 474 -37.39 10.26 6.77
CA ARG A 474 -36.19 9.44 6.52
C ARG A 474 -35.52 9.57 5.14
N VAL A 475 -36.06 10.40 4.26
CA VAL A 475 -35.42 10.80 3.00
C VAL A 475 -34.72 12.15 3.17
N GLU A 476 -33.57 12.31 2.53
CA GLU A 476 -32.80 13.55 2.47
C GLU A 476 -32.43 13.89 1.02
N ASN A 477 -32.44 15.18 0.69
CA ASN A 477 -31.97 15.68 -0.60
C ASN A 477 -30.47 15.97 -0.55
N GLY A 478 -29.78 15.69 -1.64
CA GLY A 478 -28.44 16.21 -1.92
C GLY A 478 -28.35 16.73 -3.34
N SER A 479 -27.30 17.51 -3.63
CA SER A 479 -27.06 17.99 -4.98
C SER A 479 -25.59 18.14 -5.34
N MET A 480 -25.30 18.02 -6.64
CA MET A 480 -23.99 18.36 -7.18
C MET A 480 -23.97 19.83 -7.60
N ALA A 481 -23.02 20.58 -7.07
CA ALA A 481 -22.90 22.01 -7.29
C ALA A 481 -22.47 22.34 -8.73
N PHE A 482 -23.17 23.30 -9.33
CA PHE A 482 -22.92 23.80 -10.66
C PHE A 482 -22.56 25.29 -10.61
N ASP A 483 -21.52 25.69 -11.34
CA ASP A 483 -21.13 27.09 -11.42
C ASP A 483 -21.71 27.74 -12.69
N VAL A 484 -22.75 28.56 -12.46
CA VAL A 484 -23.41 29.36 -13.51
C VAL A 484 -22.43 30.37 -14.14
N ASN A 485 -21.39 30.79 -13.40
CA ASN A 485 -20.37 31.73 -13.87
C ASN A 485 -19.31 31.13 -14.79
N THR A 486 -19.12 29.81 -14.78
CA THR A 486 -18.19 29.12 -15.69
C THR A 486 -18.91 28.17 -16.64
N LEU A 487 -20.22 27.97 -16.46
CA LEU A 487 -21.04 26.95 -17.12
C LEU A 487 -20.49 25.53 -16.92
N GLY A 488 -19.78 25.32 -15.81
CA GLY A 488 -19.06 24.08 -15.52
C GLY A 488 -19.54 23.41 -14.23
N PRO A 489 -19.46 22.07 -14.13
CA PRO A 489 -19.64 21.37 -12.88
C PRO A 489 -18.48 21.66 -11.92
N THR A 490 -18.80 21.91 -10.64
CA THR A 490 -17.76 22.06 -9.59
C THR A 490 -17.41 20.74 -8.91
N TYR A 491 -18.15 19.67 -9.23
CA TYR A 491 -18.06 18.33 -8.63
C TYR A 491 -18.22 18.29 -7.10
N ARG A 492 -18.62 19.39 -6.46
CA ARG A 492 -18.83 19.45 -5.02
C ARG A 492 -20.24 18.97 -4.67
N PHE A 493 -20.34 17.92 -3.86
CA PHE A 493 -21.61 17.48 -3.29
C PHE A 493 -22.07 18.42 -2.18
N ARG A 494 -23.39 18.66 -2.11
CA ARG A 494 -24.06 19.47 -1.10
C ARG A 494 -25.20 18.68 -0.49
N GLN A 495 -25.02 18.31 0.77
CA GLN A 495 -26.04 17.58 1.53
C GLN A 495 -27.12 18.51 2.09
N GLY A 496 -28.36 18.02 2.09
CA GLY A 496 -29.55 18.71 2.55
C GLY A 496 -30.13 19.72 1.55
N ILE A 497 -29.48 19.94 0.39
CA ILE A 497 -29.87 20.97 -0.58
C ILE A 497 -30.33 20.31 -1.89
N PRO A 498 -31.60 20.49 -2.30
CA PRO A 498 -32.06 20.12 -3.63
C PRO A 498 -31.36 20.99 -4.69
N GLY A 499 -30.93 20.38 -5.80
CA GLY A 499 -30.26 21.11 -6.88
C GLY A 499 -31.24 22.03 -7.63
N GLY A 500 -30.83 23.24 -7.96
CA GLY A 500 -31.62 24.19 -8.76
C GLY A 500 -31.75 23.78 -10.24
N SER A 501 -32.75 24.31 -10.92
CA SER A 501 -32.96 24.13 -12.37
C SER A 501 -32.34 25.28 -13.15
N TYR A 502 -31.02 25.26 -13.38
CA TYR A 502 -30.27 26.37 -14.00
C TYR A 502 -30.49 26.56 -15.53
N ALA A 503 -31.52 25.94 -16.10
CA ALA A 503 -31.70 25.87 -17.55
C ALA A 503 -31.92 27.26 -18.19
N VAL A 504 -32.60 28.17 -17.48
CA VAL A 504 -32.89 29.53 -17.95
C VAL A 504 -31.62 30.39 -17.89
N GLU A 505 -30.85 30.31 -16.81
CA GLU A 505 -29.59 31.03 -16.60
C GLU A 505 -28.51 30.56 -17.60
N ILE A 506 -28.45 29.25 -17.85
CA ILE A 506 -27.58 28.68 -18.89
C ILE A 506 -28.02 29.18 -20.27
N GLY A 507 -29.33 29.15 -20.57
CA GLY A 507 -29.88 29.64 -21.83
C GLY A 507 -29.55 31.12 -22.08
N GLN A 508 -29.74 31.97 -21.08
CA GLN A 508 -29.40 33.40 -21.14
C GLN A 508 -27.93 33.60 -21.50
N ARG A 509 -27.05 32.83 -20.88
CA ARG A 509 -25.61 32.95 -21.09
C ARG A 509 -25.14 32.39 -22.44
N LEU A 510 -25.82 31.37 -22.94
CA LEU A 510 -25.59 30.83 -24.29
C LEU A 510 -26.18 31.71 -25.39
N GLY A 511 -26.84 32.83 -25.02
CA GLY A 511 -27.38 33.80 -25.96
C GLY A 511 -28.78 33.46 -26.47
N VAL A 512 -29.55 32.65 -25.74
CA VAL A 512 -30.97 32.44 -26.04
C VAL A 512 -31.69 33.79 -25.90
N PRO A 513 -32.45 34.24 -26.93
CA PRO A 513 -33.16 35.50 -26.89
C PRO A 513 -34.09 35.61 -25.67
N GLU A 514 -34.11 36.79 -25.03
CA GLU A 514 -34.88 37.06 -23.81
C GLU A 514 -36.37 36.72 -23.98
N ILE A 515 -36.94 36.99 -25.16
CA ILE A 515 -38.34 36.65 -25.49
C ILE A 515 -38.65 35.14 -25.38
N ILE A 516 -37.67 34.26 -25.65
CA ILE A 516 -37.84 32.81 -25.52
C ILE A 516 -37.70 32.41 -24.04
N LEU A 517 -36.79 33.03 -23.30
CA LEU A 517 -36.59 32.77 -21.87
C LEU A 517 -37.81 33.20 -21.05
N ASP A 518 -38.36 34.38 -21.33
CA ASP A 518 -39.58 34.88 -20.72
C ASP A 518 -40.75 33.93 -20.98
N ARG A 519 -40.89 33.46 -22.23
CA ARG A 519 -41.92 32.48 -22.57
C ARG A 519 -41.70 31.13 -21.89
N THR A 520 -40.45 30.71 -21.73
CA THR A 520 -40.08 29.46 -21.04
C THR A 520 -40.48 29.52 -19.56
N VAL A 521 -40.22 30.65 -18.91
CA VAL A 521 -40.65 30.95 -17.54
C VAL A 521 -42.16 30.89 -17.40
N GLU A 522 -42.92 31.47 -18.33
CA GLU A 522 -44.38 31.44 -18.31
C GLU A 522 -44.92 30.01 -18.41
N ILE A 523 -44.27 29.15 -19.21
CA ILE A 523 -44.67 27.74 -19.42
C ILE A 523 -44.39 26.89 -18.18
N ILE A 524 -43.25 27.08 -17.51
CA ILE A 524 -42.90 26.36 -16.27
C ILE A 524 -43.85 26.75 -15.13
N GLY A 525 -44.41 27.96 -15.17
CA GLY A 525 -45.34 28.47 -14.18
C GLY A 525 -44.63 29.15 -12.99
N GLN A 526 -45.30 30.16 -12.42
CA GLN A 526 -44.69 31.03 -11.41
C GLN A 526 -44.36 30.34 -10.07
N ASP A 527 -45.08 29.27 -9.72
CA ASP A 527 -44.86 28.58 -8.44
C ASP A 527 -43.61 27.69 -8.44
N GLU A 528 -43.27 27.09 -9.58
CA GLU A 528 -42.02 26.34 -9.73
C GLU A 528 -40.80 27.28 -9.72
N ARG A 529 -40.91 28.42 -10.41
CA ARG A 529 -39.84 29.43 -10.40
C ARG A 529 -39.63 30.05 -9.02
N LYS A 530 -40.70 30.40 -8.28
CA LYS A 530 -40.56 30.94 -6.92
C LYS A 530 -39.88 29.96 -5.97
N SER A 531 -40.14 28.66 -6.10
CA SER A 531 -39.47 27.63 -5.30
C SER A 531 -37.99 27.53 -5.64
N ASP A 532 -37.66 27.50 -6.94
CA ASP A 532 -36.27 27.43 -7.40
C ASP A 532 -35.48 28.70 -7.05
N ASP A 533 -36.10 29.88 -7.15
CA ASP A 533 -35.53 31.17 -6.73
C ASP A 533 -35.25 31.21 -5.22
N LEU A 534 -36.17 30.67 -4.40
CA LEU A 534 -35.99 30.59 -2.94
C LEU A 534 -34.86 29.62 -2.58
N ILE A 535 -34.78 28.46 -3.25
CA ILE A 535 -33.69 27.49 -3.09
C ILE A 535 -32.36 28.13 -3.49
N ALA A 536 -32.30 28.85 -4.61
CA ALA A 536 -31.10 29.54 -5.07
C ALA A 536 -30.70 30.72 -4.15
N ALA A 537 -31.65 31.40 -3.52
CA ALA A 537 -31.37 32.44 -2.53
C ALA A 537 -30.79 31.86 -1.23
N LEU A 538 -31.42 30.80 -0.69
CA LEU A 538 -30.93 30.05 0.47
C LEU A 538 -29.52 29.48 0.22
N ASP A 539 -29.28 28.96 -0.98
CA ASP A 539 -27.98 28.42 -1.38
C ASP A 539 -26.89 29.50 -1.41
N ARG A 540 -27.17 30.67 -2.00
CA ARG A 540 -26.23 31.82 -1.99
C ARG A 540 -25.92 32.31 -0.58
N GLU A 541 -26.91 32.42 0.28
CA GLU A 541 -26.72 32.86 1.67
C GLU A 541 -25.89 31.84 2.46
N ARG A 542 -26.16 30.54 2.29
CA ARG A 542 -25.37 29.47 2.91
C ARG A 542 -23.94 29.42 2.38
N GLN A 543 -23.71 29.64 1.10
CA GLN A 543 -22.35 29.72 0.54
C GLN A 543 -21.53 30.84 1.19
N ALA A 544 -22.11 32.04 1.29
CA ALA A 544 -21.48 33.16 1.97
C ALA A 544 -21.18 32.82 3.44
N TYR A 545 -22.08 32.11 4.10
CA TYR A 545 -21.88 31.63 5.46
C TYR A 545 -20.74 30.59 5.57
N GLU A 546 -20.69 29.59 4.69
CA GLU A 546 -19.64 28.56 4.68
C GLU A 546 -18.25 29.14 4.36
N GLU A 547 -18.17 30.11 3.45
CA GLU A 547 -16.93 30.81 3.12
C GLU A 547 -16.43 31.64 4.30
N THR A 548 -17.33 32.42 4.92
CA THR A 548 -17.03 33.16 6.16
C THR A 548 -16.57 32.22 7.27
N ARG A 549 -17.22 31.06 7.42
CA ARG A 549 -16.84 30.05 8.42
C ARG A 549 -15.45 29.48 8.15
N ARG A 550 -15.10 29.16 6.91
CA ARG A 550 -13.76 28.70 6.53
C ARG A 550 -12.69 29.73 6.82
N GLU A 551 -12.94 31.00 6.52
CA GLU A 551 -12.02 32.09 6.88
C GLU A 551 -11.81 32.20 8.39
N MET A 552 -12.86 31.95 9.18
CA MET A 552 -12.78 31.97 10.64
C MET A 552 -12.02 30.74 11.18
N GLU A 553 -12.22 29.56 10.60
CA GLU A 553 -11.48 28.34 10.95
C GLU A 553 -9.98 28.48 10.64
N THR A 554 -9.61 28.98 9.46
CA THR A 554 -8.19 29.18 9.09
C THR A 554 -7.51 30.17 10.04
N ARG A 555 -8.15 31.31 10.31
CA ARG A 555 -7.67 32.29 11.31
C ARG A 555 -7.52 31.68 12.70
N ARG A 556 -8.43 30.79 13.11
CA ARG A 556 -8.34 30.11 14.41
C ARG A 556 -7.12 29.20 14.48
N THR A 557 -6.88 28.37 13.47
CA THR A 557 -5.66 27.53 13.41
C THR A 557 -4.37 28.36 13.42
N GLU A 558 -4.35 29.50 12.73
CA GLU A 558 -3.20 30.41 12.73
C GLU A 558 -2.96 31.02 14.11
N LEU A 559 -4.02 31.43 14.81
CA LEU A 559 -3.97 31.91 16.19
C LEU A 559 -3.48 30.83 17.16
N ASP A 560 -3.94 29.58 17.01
CA ASP A 560 -3.50 28.46 17.85
C ASP A 560 -2.00 28.19 17.66
N ARG A 561 -1.52 28.20 16.40
CA ARG A 561 -0.10 28.06 16.07
C ARG A 561 0.75 29.18 16.67
N LEU A 562 0.33 30.44 16.50
CA LEU A 562 1.01 31.60 17.08
C LEU A 562 1.04 31.50 18.60
N THR A 563 -0.04 31.04 19.23
CA THR A 563 -0.13 30.88 20.69
C THR A 563 0.90 29.87 21.20
N ILE A 564 1.07 28.74 20.51
CA ILE A 564 2.11 27.74 20.85
C ILE A 564 3.50 28.36 20.71
N GLU A 565 3.79 29.01 19.58
CA GLU A 565 5.09 29.64 19.31
C GLU A 565 5.44 30.72 20.36
N TYR A 566 4.47 31.57 20.74
CA TYR A 566 4.68 32.58 21.76
C TYR A 566 4.90 31.97 23.14
N ARG A 567 4.22 30.87 23.49
CA ARG A 567 4.47 30.16 24.76
C ARG A 567 5.91 29.63 24.82
N GLU A 568 6.38 28.97 23.77
CA GLU A 568 7.76 28.48 23.68
C GLU A 568 8.77 29.62 23.78
N LYS A 569 8.52 30.74 23.10
CA LYS A 569 9.36 31.95 23.20
C LYS A 569 9.40 32.48 24.63
N VAL A 570 8.25 32.62 25.30
CA VAL A 570 8.17 33.11 26.69
C VAL A 570 8.92 32.18 27.64
N GLU A 571 8.79 30.86 27.51
CA GLU A 571 9.55 29.91 28.31
C GLU A 571 11.06 30.01 28.06
N SER A 572 11.48 30.18 26.80
CA SER A 572 12.88 30.36 26.46
C SER A 572 13.47 31.64 27.07
N TYR A 573 12.70 32.74 27.10
CA TYR A 573 13.11 34.00 27.73
C TYR A 573 13.20 33.87 29.24
N ARG A 574 12.21 33.22 29.88
CA ARG A 574 12.25 32.96 31.34
C ARG A 574 13.46 32.12 31.73
N LYS A 575 13.83 31.13 30.91
CA LYS A 575 15.03 30.32 31.13
C LYS A 575 16.30 31.17 31.01
N LYS A 576 16.43 31.97 29.95
CA LYS A 576 17.55 32.91 29.76
C LYS A 576 17.66 33.92 30.89
N GLU A 577 16.55 34.45 31.39
CA GLU A 577 16.52 35.41 32.51
C GLU A 577 17.00 34.76 33.80
N LYS A 578 16.54 33.53 34.11
CA LYS A 578 17.03 32.75 35.27
C LYS A 578 18.52 32.45 35.17
N ASP A 579 18.98 32.02 33.99
CA ASP A 579 20.38 31.69 33.74
C ASP A 579 21.27 32.94 33.88
N LEU A 580 20.86 34.07 33.28
CA LEU A 580 21.56 35.35 33.38
C LEU A 580 21.60 35.86 34.83
N HIS A 581 20.49 35.75 35.55
CA HIS A 581 20.43 36.14 36.96
C HIS A 581 21.37 35.28 37.81
N SER A 582 21.36 33.95 37.62
CA SER A 582 22.28 33.05 38.33
C SER A 582 23.75 33.35 38.00
N GLN A 583 24.07 33.64 36.74
CA GLN A 583 25.41 34.03 36.31
C GLN A 583 25.84 35.34 36.99
N THR A 584 24.97 36.35 36.98
CA THR A 584 25.21 37.67 37.59
C THR A 584 25.45 37.54 39.11
N CYS A 585 24.69 36.67 39.79
CA CYS A 585 24.91 36.40 41.21
C CYS A 585 26.28 35.74 41.47
N LYS A 586 26.68 34.77 40.64
CA LYS A 586 28.00 34.10 40.77
C LYS A 586 29.14 35.08 40.53
N ASP A 587 29.06 35.89 39.48
CA ASP A 587 30.07 36.90 39.16
C ASP A 587 30.18 37.94 40.27
N ALA A 588 29.05 38.36 40.85
CA ALA A 588 29.03 39.27 41.99
C ALA A 588 29.66 38.65 43.26
N GLU A 589 29.39 37.38 43.56
CA GLU A 589 30.01 36.65 44.67
C GLU A 589 31.53 36.51 44.49
N GLU A 590 31.99 36.19 43.29
CA GLU A 590 33.41 36.07 42.97
C GLU A 590 34.13 37.43 43.10
N LEU A 591 33.49 38.50 42.63
CA LEU A 591 34.01 39.87 42.76
C LEU A 591 34.09 40.32 44.23
N ILE A 592 33.09 39.95 45.05
CA ILE A 592 33.13 40.15 46.52
C ILE A 592 34.30 39.38 47.14
N ASN A 593 34.48 38.11 46.78
CA ASN A 593 35.53 37.27 47.36
C ASN A 593 36.93 37.78 47.00
N ASN A 594 37.13 38.19 45.74
CA ASN A 594 38.38 38.80 45.28
C ASN A 594 38.65 40.14 45.96
N ALA A 595 37.63 41.00 46.09
CA ALA A 595 37.74 42.25 46.83
C ALA A 595 38.10 42.00 48.31
N ASN A 596 37.47 41.03 48.96
CA ASN A 596 37.77 40.64 50.34
C ASN A 596 39.21 40.14 50.48
N ALA A 597 39.69 39.29 49.57
CA ALA A 597 41.07 38.79 49.61
C ALA A 597 42.11 39.91 49.44
N THR A 598 41.85 40.87 48.55
CA THR A 598 42.71 42.05 48.39
C THR A 598 42.69 42.92 49.65
N ILE A 599 41.51 43.17 50.22
CA ILE A 599 41.36 43.96 51.45
C ILE A 599 42.07 43.28 52.64
N GLU A 600 41.93 41.96 52.80
CA GLU A 600 42.61 41.21 53.86
C GLU A 600 44.13 41.27 53.72
N ARG A 601 44.66 41.19 52.48
CA ARG A 601 46.09 41.43 52.21
C ARG A 601 46.50 42.85 52.60
N THR A 602 45.77 43.87 52.17
CA THR A 602 46.09 45.27 52.52
C THR A 602 46.03 45.52 54.03
N VAL A 603 45.09 44.89 54.76
CA VAL A 603 45.00 44.99 56.23
C VAL A 603 46.15 44.22 56.91
N ALA A 604 46.59 43.09 56.35
CA ALA A 604 47.76 42.36 56.84
C ALA A 604 49.05 43.18 56.63
N ASP A 605 49.23 43.80 55.46
CA ASP A 605 50.36 44.67 55.15
C ASP A 605 50.40 45.90 56.07
N LEU A 606 49.27 46.57 56.29
CA LEU A 606 49.14 47.70 57.22
C LEU A 606 49.40 47.32 58.70
N ARG A 607 49.21 46.04 59.07
CA ARG A 607 49.57 45.53 60.41
C ARG A 607 51.08 45.31 60.54
N ALA A 608 51.77 44.95 59.47
CA ALA A 608 53.22 44.80 59.45
C ALA A 608 53.95 46.16 59.54
N GLU A 609 53.33 47.24 59.04
CA GLU A 609 53.91 48.60 59.01
C GLU A 609 53.70 49.47 60.27
N GLN A 610 53.30 48.90 61.43
CA GLN A 610 53.09 49.64 62.70
C GLN A 610 52.17 50.89 62.59
N ALA A 611 51.07 50.80 61.84
CA ALA A 611 50.06 51.87 61.81
C ALA A 611 49.13 51.89 63.04
N SER A 612 48.67 53.08 63.46
CA SER A 612 47.90 53.30 64.70
C SER A 612 46.60 52.48 64.81
N ARG A 613 46.22 52.07 66.02
CA ARG A 613 45.02 51.25 66.32
C ARG A 613 43.69 51.87 65.83
N ALA A 614 43.64 53.18 65.62
CA ALA A 614 42.44 53.92 65.20
C ALA A 614 42.18 53.87 63.69
N SER A 615 43.22 53.84 62.84
CA SER A 615 43.07 53.72 61.38
C SER A 615 42.59 52.33 60.97
N ILE A 616 43.04 51.28 61.68
CA ILE A 616 42.61 49.90 61.46
C ILE A 616 41.11 49.70 61.78
N LYS A 617 40.58 50.37 62.81
CA LYS A 617 39.15 50.28 63.17
C LYS A 617 38.26 50.94 62.12
N ARG A 618 38.63 52.14 61.63
CA ARG A 618 37.89 52.85 60.56
C ARG A 618 37.88 52.08 59.24
N ALA A 619 38.99 51.44 58.87
CA ALA A 619 39.05 50.59 57.68
C ALA A 619 38.09 49.40 57.80
N LYS A 620 38.05 48.72 58.94
CA LYS A 620 37.11 47.60 59.18
C LYS A 620 35.64 48.02 59.15
N GLU A 621 35.29 49.16 59.74
CA GLU A 621 33.92 49.67 59.73
C GLU A 621 33.45 50.05 58.32
N LYS A 622 34.33 50.66 57.51
CA LYS A 622 34.04 51.01 56.10
C LYS A 622 33.85 49.77 55.21
N VAL A 623 34.59 48.70 55.49
CA VAL A 623 34.42 47.40 54.81
C VAL A 623 33.13 46.72 55.22
N ALA A 624 32.77 46.76 56.50
CA ALA A 624 31.52 46.18 56.99
C ALA A 624 30.28 46.89 56.41
N SER A 625 30.33 48.22 56.23
CA SER A 625 29.24 48.98 55.59
C SER A 625 29.09 48.66 54.11
N GLN A 626 30.19 48.59 53.35
CA GLN A 626 30.16 48.20 51.93
C GLN A 626 29.66 46.75 51.74
N ARG A 627 29.98 45.85 52.67
CA ARG A 627 29.49 44.46 52.67
C ARG A 627 27.98 44.35 52.90
N ALA A 628 27.41 45.22 53.73
CA ALA A 628 25.96 45.26 53.97
C ALA A 628 25.19 45.83 52.77
N GLU A 629 25.79 46.79 52.07
CA GLU A 629 25.19 47.44 50.89
C GLU A 629 25.16 46.50 49.67
N LEU A 630 26.23 45.74 49.41
CA LEU A 630 26.25 44.75 48.34
C LEU A 630 25.32 43.55 48.59
N ARG A 631 25.18 43.10 49.86
CA ARG A 631 24.23 42.02 50.20
C ARG A 631 22.77 42.43 49.99
N LYS A 632 22.44 43.72 50.16
CA LYS A 632 21.10 44.24 49.84
C LYS A 632 20.80 44.20 48.35
N LEU A 633 21.78 44.53 47.50
CA LEU A 633 21.66 44.48 46.03
C LEU A 633 21.48 43.05 45.49
N ILE A 634 22.02 42.03 46.17
CA ILE A 634 21.92 40.62 45.76
C ILE A 634 20.62 39.96 46.31
N GLY A 635 20.03 40.49 47.38
CA GLY A 635 18.91 39.86 48.10
C GLY A 635 17.50 40.19 47.62
N GLU A 636 17.31 41.15 46.71
CA GLU A 636 15.99 41.51 46.18
C GLU A 636 15.74 40.81 44.82
N GLY A 637 15.40 39.53 44.88
CA GLY A 637 14.74 38.85 43.76
C GLY A 637 13.28 39.30 43.61
N PRO A 638 12.69 39.26 42.40
CA PRO A 638 11.32 39.72 42.18
C PRO A 638 10.33 38.83 42.93
N LYS A 639 9.35 39.46 43.61
CA LYS A 639 8.24 38.76 44.25
C LYS A 639 7.43 37.98 43.20
N GLU A 640 7.17 36.70 43.45
CA GLU A 640 6.20 35.91 42.68
C GLU A 640 4.81 36.58 42.77
N GLU A 641 4.39 37.24 41.69
CA GLU A 641 2.96 37.55 41.50
C GLU A 641 2.25 36.26 41.09
N ARG A 642 1.35 35.80 41.98
CA ARG A 642 0.43 34.69 41.68
C ARG A 642 -0.48 35.08 40.51
N PRO A 643 -0.69 34.22 39.51
CA PRO A 643 -1.62 34.51 38.43
C PRO A 643 -3.05 34.59 38.99
N GLY A 644 -3.75 35.68 38.68
CA GLY A 644 -5.19 35.79 38.90
C GLY A 644 -5.96 34.77 38.04
N PRO A 645 -7.21 34.43 38.41
CA PRO A 645 -7.96 33.38 37.73
C PRO A 645 -8.23 33.78 36.28
N VAL A 646 -7.85 32.91 35.36
CA VAL A 646 -8.19 33.03 33.94
C VAL A 646 -9.69 32.75 33.81
N ALA A 647 -10.46 33.75 33.39
CA ALA A 647 -11.85 33.57 33.02
C ALA A 647 -11.92 32.65 31.79
N SER A 648 -12.62 31.53 31.94
CA SER A 648 -12.96 30.61 30.86
C SER A 648 -13.88 31.30 29.85
N VAL A 649 -13.43 31.36 28.60
CA VAL A 649 -14.26 31.56 27.39
C VAL A 649 -13.90 30.48 26.40
#